data_AF-E9UZJ6-F1
#
_entry.id   AF-E9UZJ6-F1
#
_cell.length_a   1.000
_cell.length_b   1.000
_cell.length_c   1.000
_cell.angle_alpha   90.00
_cell.angle_beta   90.00
_cell.angle_gamma   90.00
#
_symmetry.space_group_name_H-M   'P 1'
#
loop_
_entity.id
_entity.type
_entity.pdbx_description
1 polymer ?
#
loop_
_entity_poly.entity_id
_entity_poly.type
_entity_poly.pdbx_seq_one_letter_code
_entity_poly.pdbx_strand_id
1 'polypeptide(L)'
;MRRDDRLIRSVDALVAAGDGMGAAALVPVVESLRETPLRDAVLAYLAILRGRATEAEVRLARAWDIVNADREPETAALIATRRVLHSLALCHGEELVAWADRAISLAGRDSAAGVEAAAIRGLGLAMAGRFEEAHEAYALAARRVGHGAQTQRVTMGRGWLDVLADEPDEARSRLEGVTDPRILGGSTRIAMWALAWLARVQFLTGEGDAALQTVAAGRALATTSGIALVTPLLEWTATETHLLRGSWEEAARTARAAEIGAQGYEIMRVPALLARAHIAEARSDFRAVLRILEPLTHAPAGSALTEPAIWPWAETYAAALVAEGRLDEADEFLRPHETRAREEQHRSAQARLATARGRWHGARGDLAGVRDSFDRALELLDGLPLRYERARVTFAYGQALRRAGRRRDARGAALLRSRPVGRPGRDDVRRRGRARAARWGSAGIARPARPGGPDPAGGDRRRDGRLRPLQPRGRRAAVRLAQDRAVPPDPHLREARRPQPDRARRDGGRADGGAVSTDLDVREAPTGLRRDLGRHELVNGFIGFLFSCTGPVAVILAVGQGAGLSAGVVASWVSVVFCLNGVLTIVASRWSRQPLVYFWTIPGTVVVGQAMAAGTTWPEAVGGFVMAAVLLVALALTRQVDRVMHLLPMPIVMAMVAGVFLRFGTDLVLAVDRDVAVAGPMVAAFVAVSAIPRLARWLPAVLVALAVGAVVVSLADRPAVEVSGRWVVDPVWTTPVFTGSAFVELTIPLLITVLVVQNGQGMAVLRAAGHDPRMNQVTGWCGVTSLVAAPFGGVSTCLAGPTNALVTASGERRRHYAAAVWCGVLAIGFGLLAPGMVRVITTMPEAYVAALGGLAMLKPLQGAFQTAFSGPHVTGALVTFLVTVADITVLNIGSAFWGLVVGVAVSILLDRTSKENP
;
A
#
# COMPACT_ATOMS: atom_id res chain seq x y z
N MET A 1 10.86 -22.09 -25.00
CA MET A 1 10.72 -23.07 -23.90
C MET A 1 11.81 -22.98 -22.82
N ARG A 2 13.05 -23.42 -23.01
CA ARG A 2 14.07 -23.39 -21.91
C ARG A 2 14.38 -21.99 -21.38
N ARG A 3 14.33 -20.96 -22.23
CA ARG A 3 14.51 -19.56 -21.82
C ARG A 3 13.33 -19.05 -20.99
N ASP A 4 12.11 -19.37 -21.43
CA ASP A 4 10.86 -18.88 -20.81
C ASP A 4 10.68 -19.50 -19.42
N ASP A 5 10.93 -20.80 -19.30
CA ASP A 5 10.92 -21.52 -18.02
C ASP A 5 11.93 -20.93 -17.02
N ARG A 6 13.18 -20.67 -17.47
CA ARG A 6 14.19 -20.01 -16.64
C ARG A 6 13.78 -18.62 -16.20
N LEU A 7 13.09 -17.86 -17.05
CA LEU A 7 12.59 -16.54 -16.70
C LEU A 7 11.52 -16.63 -15.61
N ILE A 8 10.54 -17.52 -15.76
CA ILE A 8 9.49 -17.75 -14.75
C ILE A 8 10.11 -18.18 -13.41
N ARG A 9 11.04 -19.16 -13.43
CA ARG A 9 11.75 -19.61 -12.22
C ARG A 9 12.62 -18.51 -11.61
N SER A 10 13.17 -17.59 -12.41
CA SER A 10 13.90 -16.45 -11.86
C SER A 10 12.99 -15.50 -11.08
N VAL A 11 11.76 -15.29 -11.54
CA VAL A 11 10.76 -14.52 -10.79
C VAL A 11 10.38 -15.26 -9.51
N ASP A 12 10.13 -16.57 -9.57
CA ASP A 12 9.85 -17.37 -8.36
C ASP A 12 10.96 -17.23 -7.30
N ALA A 13 12.22 -17.32 -7.75
CA ALA A 13 13.39 -17.18 -6.88
C ALA A 13 13.50 -15.77 -6.26
N LEU A 14 13.22 -14.71 -7.03
CA LEU A 14 13.18 -13.33 -6.52
C LEU A 14 12.08 -13.18 -5.45
N VAL A 15 10.88 -13.69 -5.72
CA VAL A 15 9.76 -13.65 -4.76
C VAL A 15 10.12 -14.45 -3.49
N ALA A 16 10.75 -15.62 -3.63
CA ALA A 16 11.18 -16.45 -2.50
C ALA A 16 12.29 -15.80 -1.65
N ALA A 17 13.22 -15.06 -2.28
CA ALA A 17 14.25 -14.27 -1.61
C ALA A 17 13.66 -13.05 -0.88
N GLY A 18 12.48 -12.61 -1.29
CA GLY A 18 11.81 -11.42 -0.79
C GLY A 18 12.20 -10.15 -1.56
N ASP A 19 12.62 -10.28 -2.82
CA ASP A 19 12.76 -9.16 -3.75
C ASP A 19 11.48 -9.04 -4.61
N GLY A 20 10.41 -8.54 -3.99
CA GLY A 20 9.14 -8.32 -4.64
C GLY A 20 9.19 -7.20 -5.69
N MET A 21 10.08 -6.22 -5.53
CA MET A 21 10.28 -5.12 -6.48
C MET A 21 10.95 -5.62 -7.77
N GLY A 22 12.03 -6.39 -7.65
CA GLY A 22 12.68 -7.05 -8.78
C GLY A 22 11.77 -8.05 -9.48
N ALA A 23 11.01 -8.84 -8.72
CA ALA A 23 10.00 -9.73 -9.29
C ALA A 23 8.90 -8.96 -10.05
N ALA A 24 8.40 -7.86 -9.47
CA ALA A 24 7.37 -7.03 -10.10
C ALA A 24 7.85 -6.39 -11.41
N ALA A 25 9.12 -6.00 -11.51
CA ALA A 25 9.70 -5.44 -12.73
C ALA A 25 9.70 -6.45 -13.90
N LEU A 26 9.69 -7.75 -13.62
CA LEU A 26 9.65 -8.82 -14.61
C LEU A 26 8.24 -9.29 -14.97
N VAL A 27 7.20 -8.84 -14.24
CA VAL A 27 5.81 -9.26 -14.48
C VAL A 27 5.35 -9.03 -15.91
N PRO A 28 5.54 -7.84 -16.54
CA PRO A 28 5.08 -7.64 -17.93
C PRO A 28 5.73 -8.61 -18.92
N VAL A 29 6.98 -9.01 -18.65
CA VAL A 29 7.70 -9.96 -19.49
C VAL A 29 7.14 -11.37 -19.27
N VAL A 30 6.90 -11.79 -18.03
CA VAL A 30 6.32 -13.10 -17.71
C VAL A 30 4.87 -13.21 -18.19
N GLU A 31 4.08 -12.15 -18.10
CA GLU A 31 2.70 -12.12 -18.59
C GLU A 31 2.62 -12.23 -20.12
N SER A 32 3.64 -11.76 -20.86
CA SER A 32 3.71 -11.93 -22.32
C SER A 32 4.05 -13.36 -22.77
N LEU A 33 4.51 -14.22 -21.86
CA LEU A 33 4.81 -15.62 -22.17
C LEU A 33 3.53 -16.45 -22.29
N ARG A 34 3.63 -17.59 -22.98
CA ARG A 34 2.56 -18.59 -23.04
C ARG A 34 2.10 -18.96 -21.63
N GLU A 35 0.78 -19.04 -21.46
CA GLU A 35 0.17 -19.47 -20.21
C GLU A 35 0.56 -20.92 -19.88
N THR A 36 1.04 -21.12 -18.66
CA THR A 36 1.44 -22.41 -18.09
C THR A 36 1.10 -22.43 -16.60
N PRO A 37 0.89 -23.61 -15.99
CA PRO A 37 0.63 -23.69 -14.56
C PRO A 37 1.72 -23.04 -13.70
N LEU A 38 2.98 -23.21 -14.11
CA LEU A 38 4.13 -22.61 -13.42
C LEU A 38 4.10 -21.07 -13.49
N ARG A 39 3.77 -20.49 -14.64
CA ARG A 39 3.64 -19.03 -14.80
C ARG A 39 2.60 -18.46 -13.84
N ASP A 40 1.41 -19.06 -13.81
CA ASP A 40 0.31 -18.56 -13.00
C ASP A 40 0.56 -18.74 -11.50
N ALA A 41 1.20 -19.86 -11.10
CA ALA A 41 1.63 -20.09 -9.73
C ALA A 41 2.63 -19.02 -9.22
N VAL A 42 3.59 -18.63 -10.05
CA VAL A 42 4.61 -17.61 -9.71
C VAL A 42 3.99 -16.21 -9.63
N LEU A 43 3.14 -15.86 -10.58
CA LEU A 43 2.42 -14.59 -10.56
C LEU A 43 1.43 -14.52 -9.39
N ALA A 44 0.80 -15.64 -9.01
CA ALA A 44 0.00 -15.73 -7.80
C ALA A 44 0.86 -15.53 -6.55
N TYR A 45 2.05 -16.12 -6.48
CA TYR A 45 2.94 -15.96 -5.33
C TYR A 45 3.29 -14.48 -5.09
N LEU A 46 3.62 -13.73 -6.15
CA LEU A 46 3.84 -12.30 -6.05
C LEU A 46 2.57 -11.54 -5.61
N ALA A 47 1.40 -11.91 -6.14
CA ALA A 47 0.13 -11.30 -5.74
C ALA A 47 -0.17 -11.52 -4.24
N ILE A 48 0.12 -12.72 -3.70
CA ILE A 48 0.01 -13.00 -2.26
C ILE A 48 0.87 -12.02 -1.46
N LEU A 49 2.16 -11.87 -1.79
CA LEU A 49 3.06 -10.99 -1.04
C LEU A 49 2.70 -9.50 -1.12
N ARG A 50 2.03 -9.10 -2.20
CA ARG A 50 1.52 -7.74 -2.41
C ARG A 50 0.13 -7.51 -1.80
N GLY A 51 -0.45 -8.53 -1.15
CA GLY A 51 -1.75 -8.42 -0.49
C GLY A 51 -2.92 -8.34 -1.47
N ARG A 52 -2.82 -8.96 -2.65
CA ARG A 52 -3.87 -8.96 -3.68
C ARG A 52 -4.58 -10.32 -3.71
N ALA A 53 -5.57 -10.48 -2.83
CA ALA A 53 -6.22 -11.78 -2.59
C ALA A 53 -6.94 -12.33 -3.84
N THR A 54 -7.80 -11.53 -4.46
CA THR A 54 -8.58 -11.95 -5.64
C THR A 54 -7.68 -12.28 -6.84
N GLU A 55 -6.62 -11.50 -7.07
CA GLU A 55 -5.67 -11.75 -8.15
C GLU A 55 -4.90 -13.07 -7.93
N ALA A 56 -4.55 -13.37 -6.68
CA ALA A 56 -3.91 -14.64 -6.33
C ALA A 56 -4.87 -15.83 -6.51
N GLU A 57 -6.12 -15.72 -6.04
CA GLU A 57 -7.11 -16.80 -6.16
C GLU A 57 -7.36 -17.17 -7.62
N VAL A 58 -7.65 -16.17 -8.47
CA VAL A 58 -7.90 -16.40 -9.90
C VAL A 58 -6.73 -17.12 -10.57
N ARG A 59 -5.49 -16.73 -10.26
CA ARG A 59 -4.30 -17.36 -10.83
C ARG A 59 -4.03 -18.75 -10.26
N LEU A 60 -4.24 -18.99 -8.97
CA LEU A 60 -4.05 -20.31 -8.36
C LEU A 60 -5.11 -21.32 -8.81
N ALA A 61 -6.37 -20.89 -8.95
CA ALA A 61 -7.44 -21.71 -9.49
C ALA A 61 -7.09 -22.15 -10.91
N ARG A 62 -6.75 -21.18 -11.76
CA ARG A 62 -6.34 -21.45 -13.14
C ARG A 62 -5.12 -22.37 -13.23
N ALA A 63 -4.08 -22.12 -12.43
CA ALA A 63 -2.89 -22.96 -12.41
C ALA A 63 -3.22 -24.42 -12.05
N TRP A 64 -4.13 -24.61 -11.08
CA TRP A 64 -4.57 -25.93 -10.64
C TRP A 64 -5.44 -26.64 -11.67
N ASP A 65 -6.31 -25.92 -12.38
CA ASP A 65 -7.17 -26.49 -13.41
C ASP A 65 -6.38 -26.97 -14.65
N ILE A 66 -5.25 -26.31 -14.94
CA ILE A 66 -4.41 -26.65 -16.10
C ILE A 66 -3.42 -27.78 -15.77
N VAL A 67 -2.91 -27.87 -14.55
CA VAL A 67 -1.84 -28.84 -14.21
C VAL A 67 -2.37 -30.27 -14.20
N ASN A 68 -1.62 -31.19 -14.83
CA ASN A 68 -1.86 -32.61 -14.66
C ASN A 68 -0.93 -33.15 -13.57
N ALA A 69 -1.49 -33.44 -12.38
CA ALA A 69 -0.70 -33.84 -11.21
C ALA A 69 0.07 -35.15 -11.39
N ASP A 70 -0.43 -36.08 -12.22
CA ASP A 70 0.23 -37.37 -12.47
C ASP A 70 1.44 -37.21 -13.39
N ARG A 71 1.38 -36.26 -14.35
CA ARG A 71 2.46 -36.00 -15.31
C ARG A 71 3.47 -34.98 -14.81
N GLU A 72 3.04 -34.00 -14.02
CA GLU A 72 3.85 -32.88 -13.54
C GLU A 72 3.74 -32.69 -12.00
N PRO A 73 4.11 -33.71 -11.20
CA PRO A 73 3.91 -33.69 -9.75
C PRO A 73 4.69 -32.56 -9.05
N GLU A 74 5.85 -32.16 -9.56
CA GLU A 74 6.63 -31.05 -9.01
C GLU A 74 5.91 -29.70 -9.17
N THR A 75 5.34 -29.44 -10.35
CA THR A 75 4.58 -28.21 -10.63
C THR A 75 3.29 -28.19 -9.80
N ALA A 76 2.59 -29.32 -9.71
CA ALA A 76 1.40 -29.45 -8.89
C ALA A 76 1.71 -29.23 -7.39
N ALA A 77 2.82 -29.79 -6.89
CA ALA A 77 3.27 -29.56 -5.52
C ALA A 77 3.64 -28.09 -5.29
N LEU A 78 4.28 -27.41 -6.25
CA LEU A 78 4.53 -25.98 -6.16
C LEU A 78 3.23 -25.18 -6.04
N ILE A 79 2.25 -25.44 -6.90
CA ILE A 79 0.92 -24.78 -6.82
C ILE A 79 0.28 -25.04 -5.46
N ALA A 80 0.34 -26.27 -4.95
CA ALA A 80 -0.16 -26.61 -3.62
C ALA A 80 0.56 -25.82 -2.50
N THR A 81 1.88 -25.61 -2.58
CA THR A 81 2.57 -24.73 -1.61
C THR A 81 2.15 -23.27 -1.71
N ARG A 82 1.80 -22.77 -2.89
CA ARG A 82 1.26 -21.41 -3.04
C ARG A 82 -0.17 -21.31 -2.50
N ARG A 83 -0.99 -22.36 -2.66
CA ARG A 83 -2.28 -22.52 -2.00
C ARG A 83 -2.14 -22.52 -0.46
N VAL A 84 -1.14 -23.21 0.10
CA VAL A 84 -0.83 -23.15 1.55
C VAL A 84 -0.61 -21.71 2.02
N LEU A 85 0.20 -20.92 1.30
CA LEU A 85 0.44 -19.52 1.64
C LEU A 85 -0.81 -18.65 1.47
N HIS A 86 -1.64 -18.93 0.46
CA HIS A 86 -2.89 -18.24 0.22
C HIS A 86 -3.90 -18.50 1.37
N SER A 87 -4.10 -19.76 1.75
CA SER A 87 -4.97 -20.14 2.88
C SER A 87 -4.46 -19.61 4.22
N LEU A 88 -3.14 -19.54 4.43
CA LEU A 88 -2.56 -18.85 5.58
C LEU A 88 -2.97 -17.37 5.63
N ALA A 89 -2.88 -16.67 4.50
CA ALA A 89 -3.23 -15.26 4.42
C ALA A 89 -4.74 -15.03 4.57
N LEU A 90 -5.58 -15.96 4.10
CA LEU A 90 -7.03 -15.97 4.33
C LEU A 90 -7.41 -16.39 5.77
N CYS A 91 -6.46 -16.86 6.58
CA CYS A 91 -6.72 -17.41 7.90
C CYS A 91 -7.66 -18.64 7.89
N HIS A 92 -7.53 -19.49 6.87
CA HIS A 92 -8.27 -20.75 6.72
C HIS A 92 -7.40 -21.95 7.14
N GLY A 93 -7.49 -22.35 8.41
CA GLY A 93 -6.62 -23.39 9.00
C GLY A 93 -6.77 -24.77 8.36
N GLU A 94 -7.99 -25.29 8.27
CA GLU A 94 -8.27 -26.62 7.70
C GLU A 94 -7.86 -26.73 6.22
N GLU A 95 -8.17 -25.70 5.43
CA GLU A 95 -7.80 -25.65 4.01
C GLU A 95 -6.27 -25.62 3.84
N LEU A 96 -5.58 -24.85 4.68
CA LEU A 96 -4.12 -24.81 4.71
C LEU A 96 -3.53 -26.19 4.98
N VAL A 97 -4.05 -26.91 5.99
CA VAL A 97 -3.58 -28.27 6.33
C VAL A 97 -3.81 -29.23 5.17
N ALA A 98 -4.99 -29.18 4.54
CA ALA A 98 -5.32 -30.02 3.38
C ALA A 98 -4.37 -29.78 2.20
N TRP A 99 -4.07 -28.51 1.86
CA TRP A 99 -3.13 -28.18 0.80
C TRP A 99 -1.68 -28.54 1.16
N ALA A 100 -1.30 -28.44 2.44
CA ALA A 100 0.02 -28.82 2.90
C ALA A 100 0.23 -30.35 2.79
N ASP A 101 -0.75 -31.14 3.21
CA ASP A 101 -0.73 -32.60 3.09
C ASP A 101 -0.71 -33.01 1.62
N ARG A 102 -1.46 -32.31 0.76
CA ARG A 102 -1.42 -32.51 -0.69
C ARG A 102 -0.03 -32.22 -1.27
N ALA A 103 0.58 -31.08 -0.95
CA ALA A 103 1.93 -30.74 -1.41
C ALA A 103 2.98 -31.79 -0.99
N ILE A 104 2.89 -32.27 0.26
CA ILE A 104 3.75 -33.31 0.80
C ILE A 104 3.52 -34.66 0.08
N SER A 105 2.28 -35.00 -0.24
CA SER A 105 1.96 -36.24 -0.96
C SER A 105 2.49 -36.24 -2.41
N LEU A 106 2.44 -35.09 -3.08
CA LEU A 106 2.82 -34.95 -4.48
C LEU A 106 4.34 -34.97 -4.70
N ALA A 107 5.10 -34.26 -3.87
CA ALA A 107 6.56 -34.13 -4.04
C ALA A 107 7.39 -34.94 -3.03
N GLY A 108 6.75 -35.54 -2.02
CA GLY A 108 7.43 -36.19 -0.91
C GLY A 108 7.88 -35.21 0.18
N ARG A 109 8.01 -35.73 1.41
CA ARG A 109 8.30 -34.93 2.62
C ARG A 109 9.64 -34.19 2.59
N ASP A 110 10.63 -34.77 1.91
CA ASP A 110 12.01 -34.25 1.89
C ASP A 110 12.28 -33.33 0.70
N SER A 111 11.29 -33.14 -0.20
CA SER A 111 11.39 -32.17 -1.29
C SER A 111 11.32 -30.73 -0.77
N ALA A 112 11.81 -29.77 -1.56
CA ALA A 112 11.71 -28.35 -1.22
C ALA A 112 10.25 -27.91 -0.96
N ALA A 113 9.31 -28.39 -1.78
CA ALA A 113 7.89 -28.11 -1.62
C ALA A 113 7.31 -28.77 -0.35
N GLY A 114 7.69 -30.02 -0.07
CA GLY A 114 7.28 -30.75 1.14
C GLY A 114 7.78 -30.11 2.43
N VAL A 115 9.04 -29.66 2.45
CA VAL A 115 9.63 -28.94 3.60
C VAL A 115 8.97 -27.59 3.82
N GLU A 116 8.70 -26.83 2.75
CA GLU A 116 8.00 -25.54 2.84
C GLU A 116 6.57 -25.70 3.33
N ALA A 117 5.83 -26.68 2.80
CA ALA A 117 4.48 -27.02 3.25
C ALA A 117 4.48 -27.43 4.74
N ALA A 118 5.39 -28.32 5.15
CA ALA A 118 5.50 -28.77 6.54
C ALA A 118 5.84 -27.62 7.52
N ALA A 119 6.65 -26.65 7.09
CA ALA A 119 7.00 -25.49 7.91
C ALA A 119 5.81 -24.56 8.19
N ILE A 120 4.79 -24.54 7.32
CA ILE A 120 3.59 -23.70 7.47
C ILE A 120 2.42 -24.51 8.06
N ARG A 121 2.36 -25.82 7.79
CA ARG A 121 1.29 -26.73 8.25
C ARG A 121 1.00 -26.60 9.75
N GLY A 122 2.03 -26.43 10.58
CA GLY A 122 1.87 -26.23 12.02
C GLY A 122 1.01 -24.99 12.38
N LEU A 123 1.16 -23.88 11.66
CA LEU A 123 0.29 -22.71 11.84
C LEU A 123 -1.15 -23.01 11.41
N GLY A 124 -1.37 -23.78 10.35
CA GLY A 124 -2.71 -24.18 9.93
C GLY A 124 -3.43 -25.04 10.97
N LEU A 125 -2.70 -25.99 11.59
CA LEU A 125 -3.22 -26.76 12.71
C LEU A 125 -3.62 -25.85 13.88
N ALA A 126 -2.77 -24.89 14.26
CA ALA A 126 -3.09 -23.94 15.32
C ALA A 126 -4.30 -23.05 14.97
N MET A 127 -4.41 -22.58 13.72
CA MET A 127 -5.55 -21.81 13.23
C MET A 127 -6.86 -22.61 13.21
N ALA A 128 -6.77 -23.93 13.06
CA ALA A 128 -7.89 -24.86 13.18
C ALA A 128 -8.13 -25.29 14.65
N GLY A 129 -7.41 -24.73 15.61
CA GLY A 129 -7.59 -25.05 17.02
C GLY A 129 -6.90 -26.33 17.50
N ARG A 130 -5.96 -26.90 16.73
CA ARG A 130 -5.26 -28.16 17.03
C ARG A 130 -3.84 -27.89 17.52
N PHE A 131 -3.73 -27.21 18.67
CA PHE A 131 -2.44 -26.69 19.18
C PHE A 131 -1.43 -27.78 19.53
N GLU A 132 -1.83 -28.88 20.16
CA GLU A 132 -0.92 -29.98 20.49
C GLU A 132 -0.31 -30.60 19.22
N GLU A 133 -1.13 -30.87 18.21
CA GLU A 133 -0.66 -31.37 16.92
C GLU A 133 0.27 -30.37 16.21
N ALA A 134 0.02 -29.06 16.37
CA ALA A 134 0.89 -28.02 15.84
C ALA A 134 2.29 -28.06 16.48
N HIS A 135 2.37 -28.24 17.80
CA HIS A 135 3.65 -28.37 18.51
C HIS A 135 4.41 -29.61 18.07
N GLU A 136 3.73 -30.75 17.96
CA GLU A 136 4.33 -32.00 17.46
C GLU A 136 4.84 -31.86 16.03
N ALA A 137 4.06 -31.22 15.15
CA ALA A 137 4.44 -30.94 13.77
C ALA A 137 5.72 -30.09 13.70
N TYR A 138 5.84 -29.03 14.51
CA TYR A 138 7.05 -28.21 14.58
C TYR A 138 8.24 -28.94 15.21
N ALA A 139 8.02 -29.77 16.23
CA ALA A 139 9.07 -30.59 16.81
C ALA A 139 9.64 -31.59 15.79
N LEU A 140 8.77 -32.19 14.96
CA LEU A 140 9.18 -33.07 13.88
C LEU A 140 9.92 -32.32 12.77
N ALA A 141 9.41 -31.17 12.34
CA ALA A 141 10.03 -30.35 11.31
C ALA A 141 11.44 -29.89 11.73
N ALA A 142 11.59 -29.43 12.98
CA ALA A 142 12.86 -28.97 13.54
C ALA A 142 13.93 -30.07 13.61
N ARG A 143 13.55 -31.34 13.80
CA ARG A 143 14.49 -32.48 13.76
C ARG A 143 15.01 -32.76 12.36
N ARG A 144 14.29 -32.35 11.31
CA ARG A 144 14.63 -32.63 9.91
C ARG A 144 15.43 -31.51 9.26
N VAL A 145 15.13 -30.25 9.59
CA VAL A 145 15.83 -29.10 8.98
C VAL A 145 17.13 -28.80 9.70
N GLY A 146 18.27 -28.99 9.01
CA GLY A 146 19.59 -28.80 9.60
C GLY A 146 20.07 -27.35 9.62
N HIS A 147 20.03 -26.66 8.47
CA HIS A 147 20.66 -25.34 8.29
C HIS A 147 19.92 -24.45 7.28
N GLY A 148 20.26 -23.15 7.26
CA GLY A 148 19.84 -22.19 6.23
C GLY A 148 18.40 -21.67 6.35
N ALA A 149 17.83 -21.27 5.20
CA ALA A 149 16.50 -20.65 5.14
C ALA A 149 15.34 -21.55 5.63
N GLN A 150 15.48 -22.88 5.55
CA GLN A 150 14.44 -23.80 6.03
C GLN A 150 14.39 -23.85 7.56
N THR A 151 15.55 -23.87 8.22
CA THR A 151 15.63 -23.73 9.69
C THR A 151 15.06 -22.38 10.13
N GLN A 152 15.34 -21.30 9.40
CA GLN A 152 14.76 -19.98 9.70
C GLN A 152 13.22 -20.01 9.65
N ARG A 153 12.62 -20.64 8.63
CA ARG A 153 11.16 -20.78 8.47
C ARG A 153 10.53 -21.55 9.61
N VAL A 154 11.07 -22.72 9.94
CA VAL A 154 10.56 -23.59 11.02
C VAL A 154 10.68 -22.90 12.37
N THR A 155 11.82 -22.25 12.65
CA THR A 155 12.02 -21.51 13.90
C THR A 155 11.09 -20.31 14.02
N MET A 156 10.87 -19.56 12.94
CA MET A 156 9.91 -18.45 12.92
C MET A 156 8.48 -18.94 13.16
N GLY A 157 8.05 -19.98 12.45
CA GLY A 157 6.70 -20.55 12.62
C GLY A 157 6.46 -21.10 14.03
N ARG A 158 7.47 -21.75 14.62
CA ARG A 158 7.43 -22.19 16.02
C ARG A 158 7.39 -21.00 16.98
N GLY A 159 8.19 -19.97 16.74
CA GLY A 159 8.18 -18.74 17.53
C GLY A 159 6.82 -18.06 17.50
N TRP A 160 6.14 -18.04 16.34
CA TRP A 160 4.76 -17.58 16.24
C TRP A 160 3.81 -18.47 17.06
N LEU A 161 3.89 -19.80 16.94
CA LEU A 161 3.08 -20.71 17.75
C LEU A 161 3.26 -20.47 19.26
N ASP A 162 4.48 -20.22 19.72
CA ASP A 162 4.76 -19.92 21.13
C ASP A 162 4.08 -18.61 21.58
N VAL A 163 3.91 -17.61 20.70
CA VAL A 163 3.12 -16.40 21.00
C VAL A 163 1.66 -16.77 21.28
N LEU A 164 1.11 -17.64 20.44
CA LEU A 164 -0.29 -18.09 20.54
C LEU A 164 -0.52 -19.01 21.75
N ALA A 165 0.52 -19.75 22.16
CA ALA A 165 0.49 -20.71 23.26
C ALA A 165 0.79 -20.09 24.64
N ASP A 166 0.80 -18.76 24.77
CA ASP A 166 1.16 -18.05 26.01
C ASP A 166 2.59 -18.34 26.52
N GLU A 167 3.54 -18.62 25.60
CA GLU A 167 4.97 -18.83 25.90
C GLU A 167 5.87 -17.70 25.37
N PRO A 168 5.68 -16.43 25.81
CA PRO A 168 6.37 -15.26 25.24
C PRO A 168 7.90 -15.26 25.41
N ASP A 169 8.44 -15.90 26.45
CA ASP A 169 9.89 -16.00 26.66
C ASP A 169 10.55 -16.91 25.61
N GLU A 170 9.91 -18.05 25.31
CA GLU A 170 10.33 -18.97 24.26
C GLU A 170 10.16 -18.33 22.87
N ALA A 171 9.01 -17.68 22.66
CA ALA A 171 8.71 -16.93 21.44
C ALA A 171 9.79 -15.89 21.16
N ARG A 172 10.14 -15.07 22.16
CA ARG A 172 11.20 -14.05 22.04
C ARG A 172 12.53 -14.66 21.61
N SER A 173 13.00 -15.66 22.35
CA SER A 173 14.28 -16.33 22.11
C SER A 173 14.37 -16.87 20.68
N ARG A 174 13.29 -17.50 20.19
CA ARG A 174 13.23 -18.04 18.83
C ARG A 174 13.16 -16.94 17.77
N LEU A 175 12.30 -15.95 17.94
CA LEU A 175 12.06 -14.90 16.95
C LEU A 175 13.28 -13.99 16.79
N GLU A 176 13.94 -13.58 17.88
CA GLU A 176 15.17 -12.77 17.85
C GLU A 176 16.26 -13.42 16.99
N GLY A 177 16.41 -14.74 17.13
CA GLY A 177 17.41 -15.53 16.40
C GLY A 177 17.19 -15.63 14.88
N VAL A 178 16.05 -15.18 14.35
CA VAL A 178 15.69 -15.30 12.92
C VAL A 178 15.32 -13.97 12.25
N THR A 179 15.59 -12.84 12.90
CA THR A 179 15.30 -11.49 12.39
C THR A 179 16.26 -10.98 11.31
N ASP A 180 17.51 -11.46 11.28
CA ASP A 180 18.49 -11.03 10.25
C ASP A 180 18.59 -12.06 9.11
N PRO A 181 18.15 -11.71 7.88
CA PRO A 181 18.24 -12.63 6.75
C PRO A 181 19.70 -12.92 6.33
N ARG A 182 20.68 -12.08 6.69
CA ARG A 182 22.09 -12.23 6.27
C ARG A 182 22.83 -13.34 7.03
N ILE A 183 22.42 -13.62 8.26
CA ILE A 183 23.16 -14.51 9.17
C ILE A 183 23.08 -15.99 8.73
N LEU A 184 22.06 -16.37 7.93
CA LEU A 184 21.81 -17.76 7.54
C LEU A 184 21.61 -17.99 6.02
N GLY A 185 21.86 -16.98 5.18
CA GLY A 185 21.33 -17.00 3.80
C GLY A 185 19.80 -17.14 3.79
N GLY A 186 19.16 -16.49 4.77
CA GLY A 186 17.74 -16.57 5.06
C GLY A 186 16.89 -15.72 4.12
N SER A 187 15.57 -15.76 4.30
CA SER A 187 14.61 -15.04 3.49
C SER A 187 14.17 -13.74 4.17
N THR A 188 14.22 -12.62 3.44
CA THR A 188 13.70 -11.32 3.91
C THR A 188 12.24 -11.41 4.32
N ARG A 189 11.44 -12.21 3.59
CA ARG A 189 10.03 -12.48 3.91
C ARG A 189 9.87 -13.06 5.32
N ILE A 190 10.71 -14.02 5.68
CA ILE A 190 10.64 -14.71 6.98
C ILE A 190 11.13 -13.80 8.10
N ALA A 191 12.20 -13.04 7.86
CA ALA A 191 12.69 -12.03 8.77
C ALA A 191 11.61 -10.98 9.12
N MET A 192 10.81 -10.55 8.15
CA MET A 192 9.71 -9.60 8.41
C MET A 192 8.62 -10.17 9.31
N TRP A 193 8.20 -11.42 9.07
CA TRP A 193 7.26 -12.10 9.97
C TRP A 193 7.83 -12.26 11.38
N ALA A 194 9.13 -12.59 11.49
CA ALA A 194 9.81 -12.69 12.77
C ALA A 194 9.83 -11.34 13.51
N LEU A 195 10.15 -10.24 12.82
CA LEU A 195 10.14 -8.88 13.38
C LEU A 195 8.73 -8.47 13.84
N ALA A 196 7.69 -8.77 13.04
CA ALA A 196 6.32 -8.41 13.39
C ALA A 196 5.83 -9.11 14.67
N TRP A 197 6.07 -10.42 14.79
CA TRP A 197 5.72 -11.16 15.99
C TRP A 197 6.63 -10.84 17.18
N LEU A 198 7.92 -10.58 16.95
CA LEU A 198 8.84 -10.14 18.00
C LEU A 198 8.41 -8.80 18.59
N ALA A 199 8.03 -7.84 17.74
CA ALA A 199 7.50 -6.56 18.18
C ALA A 199 6.24 -6.77 19.04
N ARG A 200 5.36 -7.70 18.64
CA ARG A 200 4.17 -8.04 19.43
C ARG A 200 4.55 -8.60 20.81
N VAL A 201 5.48 -9.55 20.87
CA VAL A 201 5.96 -10.11 22.15
C VAL A 201 6.57 -9.04 23.05
N GLN A 202 7.41 -8.16 22.50
CA GLN A 202 8.01 -7.03 23.22
C GLN A 202 6.93 -6.09 23.76
N PHE A 203 5.90 -5.78 22.96
CA PHE A 203 4.75 -4.99 23.42
C PHE A 203 4.00 -5.67 24.57
N LEU A 204 3.61 -6.94 24.43
CA LEU A 204 2.85 -7.68 25.44
C LEU A 204 3.61 -7.82 26.77
N THR A 205 4.93 -7.96 26.69
CA THR A 205 5.84 -8.04 27.85
C THR A 205 6.21 -6.68 28.45
N GLY A 206 5.74 -5.57 27.86
CA GLY A 206 5.91 -4.21 28.39
C GLY A 206 7.19 -3.48 27.94
N GLU A 207 7.84 -3.92 26.87
CA GLU A 207 9.06 -3.35 26.30
C GLU A 207 8.75 -2.46 25.09
N GLY A 208 7.96 -1.40 25.30
CA GLY A 208 7.44 -0.58 24.21
C GLY A 208 8.50 0.11 23.35
N ASP A 209 9.65 0.51 23.89
CA ASP A 209 10.74 1.10 23.08
C ASP A 209 11.38 0.07 22.16
N ALA A 210 11.63 -1.13 22.67
CA ALA A 210 12.14 -2.24 21.85
C ALA A 210 11.13 -2.62 20.75
N ALA A 211 9.83 -2.65 21.09
CA ALA A 211 8.77 -2.91 20.13
C ALA A 211 8.78 -1.91 18.96
N LEU A 212 8.89 -0.61 19.23
CA LEU A 212 8.96 0.42 18.18
C LEU A 212 10.23 0.31 17.31
N GLN A 213 11.38 -0.03 17.92
CA GLN A 213 12.62 -0.26 17.18
C GLN A 213 12.49 -1.47 16.24
N THR A 214 11.92 -2.56 16.73
CA THR A 214 11.64 -3.77 15.94
C THR A 214 10.64 -3.48 14.82
N VAL A 215 9.60 -2.68 15.08
CA VAL A 215 8.67 -2.21 14.04
C VAL A 215 9.40 -1.39 12.98
N ALA A 216 10.26 -0.46 13.37
CA ALA A 216 11.03 0.35 12.42
C ALA A 216 11.93 -0.50 11.51
N ALA A 217 12.59 -1.52 12.07
CA ALA A 217 13.36 -2.50 11.29
C ALA A 217 12.47 -3.28 10.31
N GLY A 218 11.29 -3.73 10.76
CA GLY A 218 10.31 -4.42 9.91
C GLY A 218 9.81 -3.55 8.76
N ARG A 219 9.49 -2.28 9.02
CA ARG A 219 9.07 -1.30 8.00
C ARG A 219 10.14 -1.07 6.93
N ALA A 220 11.41 -0.97 7.35
CA ALA A 220 12.52 -0.80 6.43
C ALA A 220 12.64 -1.99 5.47
N LEU A 221 12.49 -3.22 5.98
CA LEU A 221 12.47 -4.42 5.15
C LEU A 221 11.24 -4.47 4.24
N ALA A 222 10.04 -4.13 4.73
CA ALA A 222 8.83 -4.10 3.92
C ALA A 222 8.94 -3.11 2.74
N THR A 223 9.48 -1.92 3.01
CA THR A 223 9.68 -0.88 2.00
C THR A 223 10.67 -1.31 0.92
N THR A 224 11.80 -1.91 1.32
CA THR A 224 12.85 -2.33 0.39
C THR A 224 12.49 -3.58 -0.40
N SER A 225 11.76 -4.52 0.21
CA SER A 225 11.31 -5.76 -0.43
C SER A 225 10.08 -5.60 -1.32
N GLY A 226 9.24 -4.59 -1.08
CA GLY A 226 7.94 -4.45 -1.74
C GLY A 226 6.88 -5.46 -1.25
N ILE A 227 7.12 -6.12 -0.11
CA ILE A 227 6.17 -7.05 0.50
C ILE A 227 5.23 -6.26 1.42
N ALA A 228 3.94 -6.27 1.10
CA ALA A 228 2.93 -5.51 1.84
C ALA A 228 2.18 -6.36 2.88
N LEU A 229 2.22 -7.68 2.75
CA LEU A 229 1.40 -8.62 3.54
C LEU A 229 1.57 -8.50 5.07
N VAL A 230 2.76 -8.11 5.54
CA VAL A 230 3.10 -8.07 6.98
C VAL A 230 2.89 -6.68 7.60
N THR A 231 2.79 -5.64 6.78
CA THR A 231 2.79 -4.24 7.22
C THR A 231 1.71 -3.97 8.29
N PRO A 232 0.44 -4.38 8.13
CA PRO A 232 -0.59 -4.07 9.14
C PRO A 232 -0.31 -4.65 10.53
N LEU A 233 0.37 -5.80 10.63
CA LEU A 233 0.74 -6.40 11.92
C LEU A 233 1.80 -5.56 12.65
N LEU A 234 2.78 -5.04 11.92
CA LEU A 234 3.78 -4.10 12.45
C LEU A 234 3.12 -2.81 12.92
N GLU A 235 2.24 -2.25 12.08
CA GLU A 235 1.55 -0.99 12.34
C GLU A 235 0.56 -1.07 13.51
N TRP A 236 -0.11 -2.21 13.69
CA TRP A 236 -0.98 -2.43 14.84
C TRP A 236 -0.20 -2.33 16.16
N THR A 237 0.96 -2.99 16.25
CA THR A 237 1.82 -2.92 17.44
C THR A 237 2.32 -1.49 17.70
N ALA A 238 2.72 -0.76 16.66
CA ALA A 238 3.12 0.63 16.82
C ALA A 238 1.96 1.53 17.26
N THR A 239 0.76 1.32 16.70
CA THR A 239 -0.45 2.07 17.04
C THR A 239 -0.75 1.96 18.53
N GLU A 240 -0.83 0.73 19.06
CA GLU A 240 -1.10 0.52 20.49
C GLU A 240 0.02 1.10 21.37
N THR A 241 1.27 0.95 20.95
CA THR A 241 2.41 1.50 21.71
C THR A 241 2.34 3.04 21.79
N HIS A 242 2.01 3.71 20.69
CA HIS A 242 1.84 5.16 20.68
C HIS A 242 0.61 5.62 21.46
N LEU A 243 -0.49 4.86 21.44
CA LEU A 243 -1.66 5.12 22.28
C LEU A 243 -1.31 5.09 23.77
N LEU A 244 -0.55 4.08 24.21
CA LEU A 244 -0.11 3.98 25.61
C LEU A 244 0.81 5.13 26.04
N ARG A 245 1.53 5.74 25.09
CA ARG A 245 2.36 6.94 25.34
C ARG A 245 1.58 8.26 25.27
N GLY A 246 0.29 8.22 24.95
CA GLY A 246 -0.52 9.42 24.69
C GLY A 246 -0.14 10.16 23.40
N SER A 247 0.64 9.53 22.51
CA SER A 247 1.07 10.10 21.23
C SER A 247 -0.01 9.91 20.15
N TRP A 248 -1.11 10.63 20.27
CA TRP A 248 -2.30 10.45 19.43
C TRP A 248 -2.06 10.63 17.92
N GLU A 249 -1.23 11.60 17.53
CA GLU A 249 -0.91 11.84 16.13
C GLU A 249 -0.13 10.67 15.50
N GLU A 250 0.82 10.11 16.25
CA GLU A 250 1.58 8.93 15.82
C GLU A 250 0.71 7.69 15.76
N ALA A 251 -0.15 7.47 16.76
CA ALA A 251 -1.13 6.39 16.73
C ALA A 251 -2.02 6.49 15.48
N ALA A 252 -2.51 7.69 15.15
CA ALA A 252 -3.32 7.90 13.95
C ALA A 252 -2.52 7.72 12.66
N ARG A 253 -1.23 8.11 12.61
CA ARG A 253 -0.35 7.89 11.46
C ARG A 253 -0.13 6.40 11.20
N THR A 254 0.21 5.66 12.25
CA THR A 254 0.48 4.22 12.17
C THR A 254 -0.78 3.42 11.84
N ALA A 255 -1.93 3.76 12.42
CA ALA A 255 -3.20 3.15 12.03
C ALA A 255 -3.57 3.41 10.57
N ARG A 256 -3.30 4.60 10.01
CA ARG A 256 -3.48 4.87 8.57
C ARG A 256 -2.52 4.06 7.70
N ALA A 257 -1.28 3.87 8.16
CA ALA A 257 -0.31 3.02 7.45
C ALA A 257 -0.71 1.53 7.46
N ALA A 258 -1.54 1.11 8.42
CA ALA A 258 -2.12 -0.23 8.46
C ALA A 258 -3.30 -0.41 7.49
N GLU A 259 -3.88 0.67 6.94
CA GLU A 259 -5.06 0.59 6.08
C GLU A 259 -4.78 -0.22 4.80
N ILE A 260 -5.72 -1.10 4.49
CA ILE A 260 -5.65 -1.99 3.34
C ILE A 260 -6.65 -1.57 2.26
N GLY A 261 -6.30 -1.79 1.00
CA GLY A 261 -7.25 -1.66 -0.10
C GLY A 261 -8.31 -2.77 -0.07
N ALA A 262 -9.37 -2.61 -0.87
CA ALA A 262 -10.53 -3.53 -0.94
C ALA A 262 -10.18 -5.00 -1.27
N GLN A 263 -8.96 -5.28 -1.74
CA GLN A 263 -8.48 -6.60 -2.17
C GLN A 263 -7.53 -7.27 -1.16
N GLY A 264 -7.44 -6.74 0.06
CA GLY A 264 -6.54 -7.24 1.11
C GLY A 264 -6.97 -8.58 1.72
N TYR A 265 -6.00 -9.32 2.25
CA TYR A 265 -6.22 -10.58 2.97
C TYR A 265 -6.71 -10.38 4.41
N GLU A 266 -7.35 -11.39 4.99
CA GLU A 266 -7.76 -11.38 6.41
C GLU A 266 -6.60 -11.13 7.36
N ILE A 267 -5.46 -11.76 7.13
CA ILE A 267 -4.25 -11.59 7.94
C ILE A 267 -3.75 -10.14 7.98
N MET A 268 -4.11 -9.34 6.97
CA MET A 268 -3.83 -7.91 6.89
C MET A 268 -4.97 -7.08 7.50
N ARG A 269 -6.21 -7.50 7.25
CA ARG A 269 -7.43 -6.81 7.66
C ARG A 269 -7.59 -6.78 9.17
N VAL A 270 -7.36 -7.90 9.85
CA VAL A 270 -7.58 -8.00 11.30
C VAL A 270 -6.69 -7.02 12.09
N PRO A 271 -5.35 -6.97 11.89
CA PRO A 271 -4.52 -5.97 12.57
C PRO A 271 -4.92 -4.53 12.25
N ALA A 272 -5.33 -4.24 11.01
CA ALA A 272 -5.75 -2.90 10.60
C ALA A 272 -7.03 -2.46 11.32
N LEU A 273 -8.02 -3.36 11.43
CA LEU A 273 -9.25 -3.11 12.17
C LEU A 273 -8.98 -2.99 13.67
N LEU A 274 -8.11 -3.83 14.23
CA LEU A 274 -7.70 -3.75 15.64
C LEU A 274 -7.01 -2.41 15.95
N ALA A 275 -6.09 -1.95 15.11
CA ALA A 275 -5.43 -0.65 15.28
C ALA A 275 -6.45 0.50 15.35
N ARG A 276 -7.42 0.52 14.43
CA ARG A 276 -8.48 1.53 14.39
C ARG A 276 -9.44 1.41 15.58
N ALA A 277 -9.82 0.19 15.94
CA ALA A 277 -10.70 -0.08 17.08
C ALA A 277 -10.06 0.36 18.40
N HIS A 278 -8.75 0.15 18.59
CA HIS A 278 -8.05 0.57 19.79
C HIS A 278 -7.96 2.10 19.90
N ILE A 279 -7.83 2.83 18.78
CA ILE A 279 -7.94 4.30 18.79
C ILE A 279 -9.35 4.74 19.20
N ALA A 280 -10.39 4.09 18.67
CA ALA A 280 -11.77 4.39 19.01
C ALA A 280 -12.09 4.06 20.48
N GLU A 281 -11.63 2.91 20.99
CA GLU A 281 -11.76 2.51 22.39
C GLU A 281 -11.07 3.54 23.31
N ALA A 282 -9.86 3.97 22.97
CA ALA A 282 -9.12 4.97 23.74
C ALA A 282 -9.84 6.35 23.77
N ARG A 283 -10.65 6.66 22.76
CA ARG A 283 -11.51 7.85 22.71
C ARG A 283 -12.89 7.65 23.34
N SER A 284 -13.16 6.45 23.87
CA SER A 284 -14.49 6.05 24.37
C SER A 284 -15.60 6.13 23.32
N ASP A 285 -15.26 6.00 22.04
CA ASP A 285 -16.22 5.91 20.93
C ASP A 285 -16.56 4.44 20.65
N PHE A 286 -17.34 3.83 21.55
CA PHE A 286 -17.66 2.41 21.50
C PHE A 286 -18.58 2.06 20.31
N ARG A 287 -19.41 3.00 19.83
CA ARG A 287 -20.15 2.84 18.58
C ARG A 287 -19.23 2.69 17.37
N ALA A 288 -18.15 3.48 17.31
CA ALA A 288 -17.15 3.28 16.27
C ALA A 288 -16.42 1.95 16.42
N VAL A 289 -16.10 1.49 17.64
CA VAL A 289 -15.52 0.16 17.87
C VAL A 289 -16.41 -0.93 17.29
N LEU A 290 -17.72 -0.89 17.59
CA LEU A 290 -18.69 -1.86 17.06
C LEU A 290 -18.71 -1.85 15.54
N ARG A 291 -18.87 -0.68 14.90
CA ARG A 291 -18.85 -0.59 13.42
C ARG A 291 -17.54 -1.04 12.78
N ILE A 292 -16.41 -0.84 13.45
CA ILE A 292 -15.08 -1.21 12.92
C ILE A 292 -14.88 -2.73 12.99
N LEU A 293 -15.34 -3.38 14.05
CA LEU A 293 -15.10 -4.81 14.30
C LEU A 293 -16.26 -5.72 13.87
N GLU A 294 -17.44 -5.16 13.58
CA GLU A 294 -18.62 -5.90 13.06
C GLU A 294 -18.32 -6.75 11.81
N PRO A 295 -17.43 -6.37 10.87
CA PRO A 295 -17.05 -7.27 9.79
C PRO A 295 -16.40 -8.59 10.26
N LEU A 296 -15.81 -8.64 11.46
CA LEU A 296 -15.18 -9.84 12.01
C LEU A 296 -16.20 -10.79 12.67
N THR A 297 -17.40 -10.33 13.03
CA THR A 297 -18.44 -11.18 13.62
C THR A 297 -19.07 -12.13 12.60
N HIS A 298 -18.92 -11.82 11.32
CA HIS A 298 -19.44 -12.59 10.19
C HIS A 298 -18.42 -13.61 9.64
N ALA A 299 -17.35 -13.88 10.38
CA ALA A 299 -16.34 -14.83 9.97
C ALA A 299 -16.94 -16.25 9.77
N PRO A 300 -16.58 -16.97 8.70
CA PRO A 300 -17.08 -18.32 8.48
C PRO A 300 -16.64 -19.26 9.61
N ALA A 301 -17.48 -20.23 9.94
CA ALA A 301 -17.16 -21.25 10.94
C ALA A 301 -15.86 -21.99 10.56
N GLY A 302 -14.97 -22.20 11.54
CA GLY A 302 -13.65 -22.79 11.30
C GLY A 302 -12.58 -21.81 10.79
N SER A 303 -12.90 -20.53 10.61
CA SER A 303 -11.90 -19.48 10.41
C SER A 303 -11.06 -19.26 11.67
N ALA A 304 -9.78 -18.90 11.50
CA ALA A 304 -8.92 -18.54 12.64
C ALA A 304 -9.42 -17.32 13.43
N LEU A 305 -10.38 -16.56 12.86
CA LEU A 305 -11.06 -15.46 13.55
C LEU A 305 -11.97 -15.93 14.69
N THR A 306 -12.42 -17.18 14.64
CA THR A 306 -13.27 -17.79 15.68
C THR A 306 -12.45 -18.30 16.87
N GLU A 307 -11.14 -18.50 16.69
CA GLU A 307 -10.21 -18.96 17.73
C GLU A 307 -9.68 -17.77 18.56
N PRO A 308 -10.09 -17.60 19.83
CA PRO A 308 -9.78 -16.40 20.62
C PRO A 308 -8.29 -16.19 20.93
N ALA A 309 -7.47 -17.24 20.79
CA ALA A 309 -6.02 -17.17 20.97
C ALA A 309 -5.29 -16.54 19.78
N ILE A 310 -5.84 -16.66 18.56
CA ILE A 310 -5.17 -16.18 17.33
C ILE A 310 -5.28 -14.66 17.22
N TRP A 311 -6.49 -14.12 17.39
CA TRP A 311 -6.77 -12.70 17.22
C TRP A 311 -7.61 -12.13 18.38
N PRO A 312 -7.09 -11.15 19.14
CA PRO A 312 -7.77 -10.58 20.31
C PRO A 312 -8.74 -9.47 19.91
N TRP A 313 -9.78 -9.79 19.13
CA TRP A 313 -10.81 -8.82 18.71
C TRP A 313 -12.12 -8.98 19.49
N ALA A 314 -12.49 -10.22 19.85
CA ALA A 314 -13.76 -10.54 20.47
C ALA A 314 -13.95 -9.85 21.82
N GLU A 315 -12.91 -9.74 22.66
CA GLU A 315 -13.03 -9.06 23.95
C GLU A 315 -13.28 -7.55 23.78
N THR A 316 -12.70 -6.95 22.74
CA THR A 316 -12.84 -5.52 22.45
C THR A 316 -14.23 -5.22 21.92
N TYR A 317 -14.77 -6.09 21.06
CA TYR A 317 -16.15 -6.01 20.58
C TYR A 317 -17.17 -6.19 21.73
N ALA A 318 -17.01 -7.24 22.54
CA ALA A 318 -17.88 -7.50 23.69
C ALA A 318 -17.84 -6.35 24.72
N ALA A 319 -16.66 -5.80 25.00
CA ALA A 319 -16.53 -4.65 25.88
C ALA A 319 -17.26 -3.41 25.35
N ALA A 320 -17.30 -3.21 24.02
CA ALA A 320 -18.03 -2.12 23.40
C ALA A 320 -19.55 -2.34 23.45
N LEU A 321 -20.04 -3.57 23.26
CA LEU A 321 -21.46 -3.91 23.45
C LEU A 321 -21.92 -3.58 24.88
N VAL A 322 -21.12 -3.97 25.89
CA VAL A 322 -21.39 -3.66 27.29
C VAL A 322 -21.41 -2.15 27.54
N ALA A 323 -20.46 -1.41 26.97
CA ALA A 323 -20.38 0.04 27.13
C ALA A 323 -21.58 0.79 26.51
N GLU A 324 -22.15 0.27 25.42
CA GLU A 324 -23.37 0.79 24.78
C GLU A 324 -24.67 0.26 25.43
N GLY A 325 -24.59 -0.52 26.50
CA GLY A 325 -25.76 -1.05 27.23
C GLY A 325 -26.46 -2.23 26.54
N ARG A 326 -25.86 -2.81 25.49
CA ARG A 326 -26.38 -3.98 24.75
C ARG A 326 -26.00 -5.27 25.50
N LEU A 327 -26.49 -5.43 26.72
CA LEU A 327 -26.02 -6.46 27.65
C LEU A 327 -26.40 -7.89 27.24
N ASP A 328 -27.61 -8.10 26.72
CA ASP A 328 -28.06 -9.45 26.35
C ASP A 328 -27.26 -9.96 25.14
N GLU A 329 -27.06 -9.10 24.14
CA GLU A 329 -26.21 -9.39 22.98
C GLU A 329 -24.75 -9.62 23.38
N ALA A 330 -24.22 -8.85 24.33
CA ALA A 330 -22.86 -9.07 24.83
C ALA A 330 -22.71 -10.43 25.52
N ASP A 331 -23.72 -10.89 26.27
CA ASP A 331 -23.70 -12.21 26.90
C ASP A 331 -23.75 -13.33 25.86
N GLU A 332 -24.67 -13.24 24.92
CA GLU A 332 -24.81 -14.21 23.82
C GLU A 332 -23.52 -14.31 23.01
N PHE A 333 -22.92 -13.17 22.67
CA PHE A 333 -21.67 -13.10 21.92
C PHE A 333 -20.48 -13.70 22.70
N LEU A 334 -20.38 -13.49 24.01
CA LEU A 334 -19.23 -13.94 24.81
C LEU A 334 -19.19 -15.47 25.02
N ARG A 335 -20.34 -16.11 25.22
CA ARG A 335 -20.44 -17.55 25.56
C ARG A 335 -19.67 -18.50 24.62
N PRO A 336 -19.78 -18.41 23.28
CA PRO A 336 -19.04 -19.30 22.39
C PRO A 336 -17.53 -19.10 22.51
N HIS A 337 -17.06 -17.85 22.58
CA HIS A 337 -15.63 -17.54 22.72
C HIS A 337 -15.07 -18.00 24.07
N GLU A 338 -15.82 -17.84 25.17
CA GLU A 338 -15.42 -18.32 26.49
C GLU A 338 -15.30 -19.83 26.56
N THR A 339 -16.24 -20.54 25.92
CA THR A 339 -16.23 -22.00 25.85
C THR A 339 -15.01 -22.48 25.08
N ARG A 340 -14.79 -21.91 23.90
CA ARG A 340 -13.63 -22.23 23.05
C ARG A 340 -12.30 -22.00 23.75
N ALA A 341 -12.13 -20.83 24.39
CA ALA A 341 -10.89 -20.50 25.10
C ALA A 341 -10.62 -21.42 26.31
N ARG A 342 -11.67 -21.99 26.94
CA ARG A 342 -11.55 -22.98 28.01
C ARG A 342 -11.14 -24.35 27.48
N GLU A 343 -11.75 -24.80 26.39
CA GLU A 343 -11.45 -26.09 25.74
C GLU A 343 -9.96 -26.16 25.34
N GLU A 344 -9.45 -25.09 24.74
CA GLU A 344 -8.05 -24.99 24.32
C GLU A 344 -7.08 -24.58 25.44
N GLN A 345 -7.58 -24.36 26.65
CA GLN A 345 -6.77 -24.00 27.82
C GLN A 345 -5.90 -22.73 27.65
N HIS A 346 -6.24 -21.83 26.73
CA HIS A 346 -5.51 -20.57 26.49
C HIS A 346 -5.75 -19.55 27.61
N ARG A 347 -4.75 -19.37 28.47
CA ARG A 347 -4.87 -18.58 29.70
C ARG A 347 -5.05 -17.10 29.42
N SER A 348 -4.29 -16.52 28.49
CA SER A 348 -4.41 -15.09 28.15
C SER A 348 -5.74 -14.76 27.49
N ALA A 349 -6.23 -15.62 26.59
CA ALA A 349 -7.53 -15.46 25.95
C ALA A 349 -8.68 -15.54 26.97
N GLN A 350 -8.64 -16.54 27.86
CA GLN A 350 -9.59 -16.64 28.97
C GLN A 350 -9.56 -15.40 29.86
N ALA A 351 -8.38 -14.85 30.17
CA ALA A 351 -8.26 -13.64 30.99
C ALA A 351 -8.85 -12.39 30.30
N ARG A 352 -8.64 -12.24 28.98
CA ARG A 352 -9.23 -11.15 28.18
C ARG A 352 -10.75 -11.25 28.14
N LEU A 353 -11.31 -12.44 27.90
CA LEU A 353 -12.76 -12.67 27.88
C LEU A 353 -13.39 -12.50 29.26
N ALA A 354 -12.75 -13.02 30.32
CA ALA A 354 -13.18 -12.81 31.70
C ALA A 354 -13.18 -11.32 32.09
N THR A 355 -12.31 -10.50 31.51
CA THR A 355 -12.33 -9.05 31.70
C THR A 355 -13.58 -8.41 31.07
N ALA A 356 -13.98 -8.83 29.87
CA ALA A 356 -15.23 -8.38 29.26
C ALA A 356 -16.46 -8.85 30.06
N ARG A 357 -16.46 -10.10 30.52
CA ARG A 357 -17.49 -10.66 31.41
C ARG A 357 -17.61 -9.90 32.73
N GLY A 358 -16.48 -9.53 33.34
CA GLY A 358 -16.46 -8.69 34.54
C GLY A 358 -17.05 -7.30 34.31
N ARG A 359 -16.83 -6.68 33.13
CA ARG A 359 -17.50 -5.43 32.74
C ARG A 359 -19.01 -5.64 32.60
N TRP A 360 -19.45 -6.76 32.03
CA TRP A 360 -20.86 -7.12 31.89
C TRP A 360 -21.55 -7.27 33.26
N HIS A 361 -20.97 -8.00 34.21
CA HIS A 361 -21.50 -8.09 35.58
C HIS A 361 -21.59 -6.70 36.24
N GLY A 362 -20.57 -5.87 36.03
CA GLY A 362 -20.53 -4.51 36.55
C GLY A 362 -21.65 -3.62 36.01
N ALA A 363 -22.01 -3.77 34.73
CA ALA A 363 -23.12 -3.04 34.12
C ALA A 363 -24.49 -3.46 34.68
N ARG A 364 -24.61 -4.70 35.20
CA ARG A 364 -25.82 -5.22 35.87
C ARG A 364 -25.86 -4.95 37.38
N GLY A 365 -24.81 -4.36 37.95
CA GLY A 365 -24.70 -4.15 39.39
C GLY A 365 -24.36 -5.43 40.20
N ASP A 366 -23.97 -6.52 39.53
CA ASP A 366 -23.57 -7.77 40.19
C ASP A 366 -22.12 -7.68 40.68
N LEU A 367 -21.97 -7.22 41.93
CA LEU A 367 -20.66 -7.03 42.56
C LEU A 367 -19.90 -8.34 42.81
N ALA A 368 -20.59 -9.46 43.02
CA ALA A 368 -19.94 -10.75 43.23
C ALA A 368 -19.34 -11.24 41.90
N GLY A 369 -20.14 -11.24 40.83
CA GLY A 369 -19.69 -11.62 39.49
C GLY A 369 -18.56 -10.74 38.94
N VAL A 370 -18.53 -9.43 39.30
CA VAL A 370 -17.37 -8.57 39.00
C VAL A 370 -16.10 -9.11 39.64
N ARG A 371 -16.11 -9.38 40.95
CA ARG A 371 -14.91 -9.86 41.66
C ARG A 371 -14.45 -11.20 41.11
N ASP A 372 -15.37 -12.15 41.00
CA ASP A 372 -15.07 -13.50 40.53
C ASP A 372 -14.43 -13.48 39.14
N SER A 373 -14.99 -12.70 38.20
CA SER A 373 -14.47 -12.58 36.84
C SER A 373 -13.07 -11.96 36.79
N PHE A 374 -12.86 -10.85 37.52
CA PHE A 374 -11.58 -10.14 37.51
C PHE A 374 -10.48 -10.87 38.30
N ASP A 375 -10.82 -11.49 39.44
CA ASP A 375 -9.88 -12.30 40.21
C ASP A 375 -9.46 -13.53 39.40
N ARG A 376 -10.42 -14.20 38.73
CA ARG A 376 -10.12 -15.28 37.79
C ARG A 376 -9.21 -14.83 36.65
N ALA A 377 -9.48 -13.68 36.03
CA ALA A 377 -8.62 -13.14 34.98
C ALA A 377 -7.18 -12.89 35.48
N LEU A 378 -7.02 -12.38 36.70
CA LEU A 378 -5.72 -12.13 37.31
C LEU A 378 -4.99 -13.41 37.71
N GLU A 379 -5.69 -14.44 38.18
CA GLU A 379 -5.15 -15.77 38.44
C GLU A 379 -4.66 -16.44 37.15
N LEU A 380 -5.45 -16.34 36.08
CA LEU A 380 -5.09 -16.87 34.76
C LEU A 380 -3.81 -16.23 34.22
N LEU A 381 -3.61 -14.93 34.47
CA LEU A 381 -2.38 -14.23 34.10
C LEU A 381 -1.22 -14.45 35.07
N ASP A 382 -1.44 -15.15 36.20
CA ASP A 382 -0.41 -15.28 37.21
C ASP A 382 0.77 -16.15 36.77
N GLY A 383 1.99 -15.67 37.01
CA GLY A 383 3.20 -16.31 36.49
C GLY A 383 3.48 -16.15 34.98
N LEU A 384 2.59 -15.54 34.19
CA LEU A 384 2.87 -15.16 32.79
C LEU A 384 3.52 -13.76 32.73
N PRO A 385 4.55 -13.53 31.89
CA PRO A 385 5.21 -12.22 31.77
C PRO A 385 4.41 -11.22 30.88
N LEU A 386 3.10 -11.40 30.80
CA LEU A 386 2.14 -10.59 30.03
C LEU A 386 1.76 -9.32 30.79
N ARG A 387 2.69 -8.35 30.82
CA ARG A 387 2.55 -7.10 31.59
C ARG A 387 1.43 -6.23 31.05
N TYR A 388 1.27 -6.19 29.73
CA TYR A 388 0.23 -5.40 29.08
C TYR A 388 -1.17 -5.90 29.45
N GLU A 389 -1.46 -7.20 29.30
CA GLU A 389 -2.76 -7.75 29.69
C GLU A 389 -3.03 -7.52 31.18
N ARG A 390 -2.06 -7.81 32.06
CA ARG A 390 -2.23 -7.60 33.50
C ARG A 390 -2.57 -6.16 33.84
N ALA A 391 -1.94 -5.19 33.16
CA ALA A 391 -2.26 -3.77 33.33
C ALA A 391 -3.69 -3.45 32.86
N ARG A 392 -4.12 -3.95 31.68
CA ARG A 392 -5.50 -3.76 31.19
C ARG A 392 -6.54 -4.35 32.13
N VAL A 393 -6.35 -5.57 32.61
CA VAL A 393 -7.26 -6.25 33.55
C VAL A 393 -7.37 -5.46 34.86
N THR A 394 -6.24 -5.06 35.45
CA THR A 394 -6.22 -4.30 36.71
C THR A 394 -6.90 -2.94 36.55
N PHE A 395 -6.66 -2.26 35.43
CA PHE A 395 -7.29 -0.97 35.13
C PHE A 395 -8.81 -1.10 34.98
N ALA A 396 -9.27 -2.09 34.22
CA ALA A 396 -10.68 -2.37 34.01
C ALA A 396 -11.38 -2.77 35.33
N TYR A 397 -10.72 -3.57 36.17
CA TYR A 397 -11.25 -3.94 37.49
C TYR A 397 -11.45 -2.70 38.38
N GLY A 398 -10.44 -1.82 38.43
CA GLY A 398 -10.53 -0.57 39.17
C GLY A 398 -11.63 0.36 38.64
N GLN A 399 -11.90 0.37 37.32
CA GLN A 399 -13.05 1.09 36.75
C GLN A 399 -14.39 0.49 37.20
N ALA A 400 -14.54 -0.84 37.15
CA ALA A 400 -15.77 -1.53 37.57
C ALA A 400 -16.06 -1.29 39.07
N LEU A 401 -15.08 -1.44 39.95
CA LEU A 401 -15.23 -1.19 41.39
C LEU A 401 -15.60 0.26 41.71
N ARG A 402 -15.07 1.23 40.94
CA ARG A 402 -15.43 2.65 41.10
C ARG A 402 -16.88 2.93 40.73
N ARG A 403 -17.38 2.32 39.65
CA ARG A 403 -18.78 2.46 39.24
C ARG A 403 -19.74 1.88 40.29
N ALA A 404 -19.32 0.83 40.99
CA ALA A 404 -20.09 0.23 42.08
C ALA A 404 -19.88 0.90 43.46
N GLY A 405 -19.33 2.12 43.53
CA GLY A 405 -19.20 2.90 44.78
C GLY A 405 -18.09 2.47 45.73
N ARG A 406 -17.33 1.40 45.45
CA ARG A 406 -16.26 0.86 46.31
C ARG A 406 -14.91 1.55 46.07
N ARG A 407 -14.85 2.86 46.29
CA ARG A 407 -13.65 3.69 46.03
C ARG A 407 -12.41 3.30 46.86
N ARG A 408 -12.60 2.76 48.07
CA ARG A 408 -11.47 2.29 48.92
C ARG A 408 -10.85 1.01 48.37
N ASP A 409 -11.65 0.06 47.91
CA ASP A 409 -11.18 -1.20 47.32
C ASP A 409 -10.60 -1.00 45.92
N ALA A 410 -11.11 -0.03 45.15
CA ALA A 410 -10.49 0.37 43.89
C ALA A 410 -9.08 0.93 44.08
N ARG A 411 -8.82 1.66 45.18
CA ARG A 411 -7.47 2.08 45.56
C ARG A 411 -6.63 0.89 46.02
N GLY A 412 -7.21 -0.04 46.78
CA GLY A 412 -6.56 -1.31 47.17
C GLY A 412 -6.12 -2.15 45.97
N ALA A 413 -6.97 -2.34 44.97
CA ALA A 413 -6.64 -3.07 43.74
C ALA A 413 -5.53 -2.37 42.92
N ALA A 414 -5.49 -1.03 42.93
CA ALA A 414 -4.42 -0.25 42.30
C ALA A 414 -3.09 -0.26 43.09
N LEU A 415 -3.13 -0.28 44.43
CA LEU A 415 -1.95 -0.26 45.31
C LEU A 415 -1.37 -1.64 45.65
N LEU A 416 -2.18 -2.70 45.72
CA LEU A 416 -1.73 -4.05 46.13
C LEU A 416 -0.86 -4.75 45.09
N ARG A 417 -0.75 -4.21 43.87
CA ARG A 417 0.01 -4.85 42.77
C ARG A 417 0.93 -3.91 42.00
N SER A 418 1.12 -2.67 42.47
CA SER A 418 2.10 -1.70 41.94
C SER A 418 3.51 -1.86 42.53
N ARG A 419 3.81 -2.98 43.23
CA ARG A 419 5.20 -3.30 43.57
C ARG A 419 5.96 -3.57 42.27
N PRO A 420 7.10 -2.90 42.00
CA PRO A 420 7.95 -3.29 40.90
C PRO A 420 8.42 -4.71 41.18
N VAL A 421 7.98 -5.66 40.35
CA VAL A 421 8.58 -7.00 40.34
C VAL A 421 10.05 -6.78 39.98
N GLY A 422 10.93 -7.01 40.95
CA GLY A 422 12.36 -6.82 40.80
C GLY A 422 12.89 -7.56 39.57
N ARG A 423 13.92 -6.99 38.94
CA ARG A 423 14.69 -7.63 37.86
C ARG A 423 14.87 -9.13 38.16
N PRO A 424 14.54 -10.05 37.24
CA PRO A 424 14.86 -11.44 37.44
C PRO A 424 16.39 -11.57 37.49
N GLY A 425 16.91 -12.02 38.62
CA GLY A 425 18.29 -12.49 38.70
C GLY A 425 18.45 -13.70 37.76
N ARG A 426 19.57 -13.75 37.03
CA ARG A 426 19.94 -14.81 36.07
C ARG A 426 19.88 -16.25 36.64
N ASP A 427 19.67 -16.42 37.94
CA ASP A 427 19.65 -17.70 38.63
C ASP A 427 18.26 -18.38 38.69
N ASP A 428 17.15 -17.64 38.51
CA ASP A 428 15.79 -18.24 38.62
C ASP A 428 15.39 -19.02 37.35
N VAL A 429 15.93 -18.62 36.19
CA VAL A 429 15.77 -19.31 34.89
C VAL A 429 16.44 -20.69 34.91
N ARG A 430 17.54 -20.86 35.67
CA ARG A 430 18.24 -22.15 35.82
C ARG A 430 17.55 -23.12 36.79
N ARG A 431 16.80 -22.61 37.78
CA ARG A 431 16.04 -23.45 38.72
C ARG A 431 14.76 -24.00 38.10
N ARG A 432 14.05 -23.20 37.28
CA ARG A 432 12.80 -23.61 36.62
C ARG A 432 13.02 -24.61 35.47
N GLY A 433 14.14 -24.51 34.75
CA GLY A 433 14.52 -25.49 33.72
C GLY A 433 14.78 -26.91 34.24
N ARG A 434 15.19 -27.06 35.51
CA ARG A 434 15.42 -28.39 36.12
C ARG A 434 14.14 -29.05 36.64
N ALA A 435 13.11 -28.26 36.96
CA ALA A 435 11.84 -28.80 37.46
C ALA A 435 10.92 -29.33 36.33
N ARG A 436 11.05 -28.83 35.09
CA ARG A 436 10.32 -29.36 33.92
C ARG A 436 10.99 -30.58 33.27
N ALA A 437 12.32 -30.71 33.35
CA ALA A 437 13.05 -31.89 32.88
C ALA A 437 12.70 -33.19 33.63
N ALA A 438 12.07 -33.10 34.80
CA ALA A 438 11.60 -34.25 35.58
C ALA A 438 10.18 -34.73 35.21
N ARG A 439 9.42 -34.00 34.37
CA ARG A 439 8.06 -34.39 33.93
C ARG A 439 8.00 -35.05 32.55
N TRP A 440 9.10 -35.03 31.80
CA TRP A 440 9.21 -35.72 30.52
C TRP A 440 10.33 -36.74 30.65
N GLY A 441 9.95 -38.00 30.89
CA GLY A 441 10.86 -39.12 31.09
C GLY A 441 11.74 -39.40 29.86
N SER A 442 13.05 -39.36 30.09
CA SER A 442 14.09 -40.22 29.53
C SER A 442 13.90 -40.81 28.12
N ALA A 443 14.55 -40.17 27.14
CA ALA A 443 15.18 -40.87 26.02
C ALA A 443 16.57 -40.26 25.80
N GLY A 444 17.61 -41.01 26.17
CA GLY A 444 19.01 -40.56 26.15
C GLY A 444 19.55 -40.40 24.73
N ILE A 445 20.33 -39.34 24.50
CA ILE A 445 21.16 -39.21 23.31
C ILE A 445 22.54 -38.69 23.72
N ALA A 446 23.55 -39.48 23.38
CA ALA A 446 24.97 -39.25 23.59
C ALA A 446 25.50 -38.07 22.77
N ARG A 447 26.52 -37.38 23.31
CA ARG A 447 27.24 -36.30 22.62
C ARG A 447 28.04 -36.86 21.43
N PRO A 448 27.96 -36.29 20.21
CA PRO A 448 28.87 -36.66 19.13
C PRO A 448 30.22 -35.94 19.27
N ALA A 449 31.27 -36.69 18.90
CA ALA A 449 32.66 -36.27 18.83
C ALA A 449 32.92 -35.22 17.74
N ARG A 450 33.93 -34.37 17.96
CA ARG A 450 34.46 -33.42 16.96
C ARG A 450 35.27 -34.18 15.90
N PRO A 451 35.17 -33.85 14.60
CA PRO A 451 36.01 -34.44 13.57
C PRO A 451 37.38 -33.77 13.54
N GLY A 452 38.44 -34.58 13.60
CA GLY A 452 39.82 -34.17 13.35
C GLY A 452 40.11 -34.11 11.84
N GLY A 453 40.91 -33.12 11.45
CA GLY A 453 41.61 -33.08 10.16
C GLY A 453 42.91 -33.90 10.20
N PRO A 454 43.52 -34.21 9.04
CA PRO A 454 44.41 -35.34 8.88
C PRO A 454 45.84 -35.09 9.40
N ASP A 455 46.45 -36.16 9.87
CA ASP A 455 47.85 -36.32 10.31
C ASP A 455 48.88 -35.86 9.26
N PRO A 456 50.03 -35.33 9.72
CA PRO A 456 51.30 -35.47 9.03
C PRO A 456 52.17 -36.52 9.70
N ALA A 457 52.74 -37.39 8.87
CA ALA A 457 53.70 -38.42 9.25
C ALA A 457 55.08 -37.84 9.61
N GLY A 458 55.72 -38.49 10.60
CA GLY A 458 57.18 -38.59 10.77
C GLY A 458 57.86 -37.33 11.32
N GLY A 459 58.70 -37.38 12.34
CA GLY A 459 59.37 -38.48 12.99
C GLY A 459 60.65 -37.94 13.62
N ASP A 460 60.83 -38.29 14.89
CA ASP A 460 62.10 -38.55 15.53
C ASP A 460 63.00 -37.40 16.05
N ARG A 461 63.46 -37.68 17.28
CA ARG A 461 64.73 -37.27 17.93
C ARG A 461 64.93 -35.84 18.47
N ARG A 462 65.06 -35.89 19.81
CA ARG A 462 66.25 -35.56 20.62
C ARG A 462 66.35 -34.14 21.20
N ARG A 463 66.26 -34.20 22.53
CA ARG A 463 67.24 -33.74 23.53
C ARG A 463 67.50 -32.25 23.68
N ASP A 464 67.34 -31.89 24.95
CA ASP A 464 68.26 -31.10 25.75
C ASP A 464 68.36 -29.61 25.41
N GLY A 465 67.83 -28.85 26.35
CA GLY A 465 68.80 -28.22 27.24
C GLY A 465 68.57 -26.74 27.42
N ARG A 466 68.10 -26.45 28.63
CA ARG A 466 68.60 -25.43 29.58
C ARG A 466 67.43 -24.57 30.06
N LEU A 467 66.99 -24.78 31.30
CA LEU A 467 67.61 -24.26 32.54
C LEU A 467 67.49 -22.72 32.53
N ARG A 468 66.77 -22.06 33.44
CA ARG A 468 66.57 -22.37 34.86
C ARG A 468 65.27 -21.77 35.45
N PRO A 469 64.89 -22.23 36.66
CA PRO A 469 63.57 -22.13 37.25
C PRO A 469 63.56 -21.31 38.56
N LEU A 470 62.47 -21.46 39.32
CA LEU A 470 62.25 -21.12 40.75
C LEU A 470 61.63 -19.72 40.96
N GLN A 471 60.31 -19.54 41.03
CA GLN A 471 59.28 -20.18 41.89
C GLN A 471 59.47 -19.78 43.39
N PRO A 472 58.48 -19.99 44.28
CA PRO A 472 57.33 -19.14 44.57
C PRO A 472 57.25 -18.77 46.07
N ARG A 473 56.22 -18.03 46.52
CA ARG A 473 55.37 -18.38 47.71
C ARG A 473 54.45 -17.24 48.17
N GLY A 474 53.29 -17.63 48.67
CA GLY A 474 52.46 -16.85 49.61
C GLY A 474 51.00 -16.69 49.16
N ARG A 475 50.18 -17.74 49.20
CA ARG A 475 49.20 -18.09 50.26
C ARG A 475 48.14 -17.00 50.58
N ARG A 476 46.89 -17.45 50.34
CA ARG A 476 45.68 -17.38 51.19
C ARG A 476 44.80 -16.12 51.19
N ALA A 477 43.53 -16.43 50.90
CA ALA A 477 42.31 -16.08 51.62
C ALA A 477 41.62 -14.73 51.32
N ALA A 478 40.30 -14.89 51.23
CA ALA A 478 39.26 -13.92 50.93
C ALA A 478 39.09 -12.81 51.98
N VAL A 479 38.40 -11.72 51.62
CA VAL A 479 37.33 -11.04 52.39
C VAL A 479 36.73 -9.89 51.57
N ARG A 480 35.46 -9.58 51.89
CA ARG A 480 34.54 -8.58 51.33
C ARG A 480 34.81 -7.13 51.80
N LEU A 481 33.95 -6.23 51.29
CA LEU A 481 33.64 -4.83 51.66
C LEU A 481 34.47 -3.82 50.85
N ALA A 482 34.04 -2.62 50.48
CA ALA A 482 32.76 -1.92 50.30
C ALA A 482 33.16 -0.48 49.88
N GLN A 483 32.31 0.24 49.13
CA GLN A 483 32.13 1.70 49.27
C GLN A 483 33.32 2.69 49.00
N ASP A 484 33.11 3.52 47.96
CA ASP A 484 32.85 4.96 48.06
C ASP A 484 33.99 6.00 47.93
N ARG A 485 33.58 7.16 47.36
CA ARG A 485 34.16 8.54 47.35
C ARG A 485 35.19 8.90 46.26
N ALA A 486 35.01 9.95 45.43
CA ALA A 486 34.58 11.36 45.58
C ALA A 486 35.65 12.29 46.19
N VAL A 487 36.03 13.37 45.47
CA VAL A 487 36.91 14.48 45.90
C VAL A 487 36.66 15.72 44.98
N PRO A 488 36.89 17.00 45.35
CA PRO A 488 36.18 17.87 46.32
C PRO A 488 35.85 19.30 45.74
N PRO A 489 35.35 20.27 46.54
CA PRO A 489 35.05 21.67 46.14
C PRO A 489 35.94 22.75 46.81
N ASP A 490 35.93 24.01 46.33
CA ASP A 490 36.21 25.24 47.12
C ASP A 490 35.81 26.57 46.40
N PRO A 491 35.76 27.77 47.05
CA PRO A 491 34.67 28.77 46.97
C PRO A 491 35.18 30.22 46.66
N HIS A 492 34.36 31.26 46.97
CA HIS A 492 34.59 32.75 46.86
C HIS A 492 34.12 33.37 45.51
N LEU A 493 33.36 34.48 45.38
CA LEU A 493 32.96 35.66 46.17
C LEU A 493 31.59 36.19 45.65
N ARG A 494 30.59 36.47 46.51
CA ARG A 494 30.12 37.78 47.05
C ARG A 494 29.57 38.85 46.08
N GLU A 495 28.27 39.11 46.27
CA GLU A 495 27.57 40.41 46.43
C GLU A 495 27.55 41.49 45.32
N ALA A 496 26.32 41.85 44.88
CA ALA A 496 25.78 43.21 44.93
C ALA A 496 24.23 43.23 44.78
N ARG A 497 23.61 44.31 45.25
CA ARG A 497 22.23 44.46 45.79
C ARG A 497 21.16 44.94 44.78
N ARG A 498 19.90 44.49 45.00
CA ARG A 498 18.52 45.12 45.04
C ARG A 498 18.24 46.51 44.39
N PRO A 499 16.96 47.00 44.20
CA PRO A 499 15.59 46.41 44.24
C PRO A 499 14.61 46.86 43.10
N GLN A 500 13.37 46.34 43.12
CA GLN A 500 12.15 46.51 42.26
C GLN A 500 11.59 47.96 42.17
N PRO A 501 10.72 48.35 41.18
CA PRO A 501 9.26 48.11 41.29
C PRO A 501 8.43 47.95 39.97
N ASP A 502 7.37 47.14 40.08
CA ASP A 502 5.96 47.29 39.64
C ASP A 502 5.48 47.92 38.29
N ARG A 503 4.66 47.12 37.56
CA ARG A 503 3.39 47.39 36.81
C ARG A 503 3.27 47.01 35.31
N ALA A 504 2.15 46.30 35.06
CA ALA A 504 1.21 46.35 33.92
C ALA A 504 1.38 45.49 32.63
N ARG A 505 0.48 44.49 32.52
CA ARG A 505 -0.30 44.00 31.36
C ARG A 505 0.17 44.34 29.92
N ARG A 506 0.45 43.30 29.11
CA ARG A 506 -0.39 42.81 27.97
C ARG A 506 0.32 41.68 27.21
N ASP A 507 -0.49 40.77 26.66
CA ASP A 507 -0.14 39.51 26.00
C ASP A 507 0.80 39.59 24.79
N GLY A 508 1.53 38.48 24.54
CA GLY A 508 1.94 38.07 23.19
C GLY A 508 3.44 37.80 22.97
N GLY A 509 4.06 36.85 23.67
CA GLY A 509 5.49 36.54 23.57
C GLY A 509 5.88 35.73 22.33
N ARG A 510 6.85 36.24 21.55
CA ARG A 510 7.59 35.55 20.49
C ARG A 510 9.11 35.74 20.71
N ALA A 511 9.85 34.65 20.51
CA ALA A 511 11.24 34.50 20.04
C ALA A 511 12.48 34.60 20.97
N ASP A 512 13.38 33.62 20.71
CA ASP A 512 14.85 33.49 20.88
C ASP A 512 15.48 33.48 22.30
N GLY A 513 16.51 32.70 22.65
CA GLY A 513 17.42 31.71 22.01
C GLY A 513 18.50 31.35 23.08
N GLY A 514 19.29 30.27 23.08
CA GLY A 514 19.49 29.15 22.19
C GLY A 514 20.42 28.07 22.80
N ALA A 515 20.46 26.92 22.08
CA ALA A 515 21.48 25.85 21.96
C ALA A 515 22.05 25.14 23.20
N VAL A 516 21.78 23.83 23.34
CA VAL A 516 22.65 22.73 22.87
C VAL A 516 21.77 21.49 22.59
N SER A 517 21.77 21.00 21.35
CA SER A 517 21.09 19.78 20.91
C SER A 517 22.08 18.82 20.25
N THR A 518 22.07 17.57 20.66
CA THR A 518 22.59 16.43 19.88
C THR A 518 21.54 15.33 19.86
N ASP A 519 20.50 15.59 19.08
CA ASP A 519 19.88 14.55 18.26
C ASP A 519 20.77 14.37 17.02
N LEU A 520 20.91 13.14 16.52
CA LEU A 520 21.02 12.93 15.07
C LEU A 520 19.60 12.83 14.50
N ASP A 521 18.86 13.90 14.71
CA ASP A 521 17.75 14.35 13.91
C ASP A 521 18.42 14.89 12.66
N VAL A 522 18.41 14.14 11.56
CA VAL A 522 18.73 14.74 10.28
C VAL A 522 17.55 15.64 9.91
N ARG A 523 17.49 16.81 10.55
CA ARG A 523 17.02 18.03 9.91
C ARG A 523 17.96 18.27 8.74
N GLU A 524 17.70 17.56 7.64
CA GLU A 524 18.37 17.83 6.38
C GLU A 524 17.99 19.27 6.01
N ALA A 525 18.98 20.16 6.03
CA ALA A 525 18.86 21.54 5.59
C ALA A 525 18.03 21.59 4.29
N PRO A 526 17.24 22.65 4.02
CA PRO A 526 16.58 22.78 2.73
C PRO A 526 17.64 22.65 1.64
N THR A 527 17.72 21.48 1.00
CA THR A 527 18.55 21.28 -0.17
C THR A 527 17.95 22.21 -1.21
N GLY A 528 18.74 23.20 -1.65
CA GLY A 528 18.26 24.14 -2.64
C GLY A 528 17.81 23.37 -3.88
N LEU A 529 16.77 23.86 -4.57
CA LEU A 529 16.25 23.27 -5.81
C LEU A 529 17.37 22.79 -6.76
N ARG A 530 18.47 23.55 -6.85
CA ARG A 530 19.66 23.20 -7.66
C ARG A 530 20.32 21.86 -7.31
N ARG A 531 20.24 21.39 -6.07
CA ARG A 531 20.79 20.09 -5.63
C ARG A 531 19.82 18.93 -5.88
N ASP A 532 18.52 19.22 -5.92
CA ASP A 532 17.46 18.21 -6.15
C ASP A 532 17.17 18.02 -7.66
N LEU A 533 17.57 18.97 -8.52
CA LEU A 533 17.52 18.85 -9.99
C LEU A 533 18.66 17.94 -10.48
N GLY A 534 18.55 16.64 -10.21
CA GLY A 534 19.49 15.63 -10.68
C GLY A 534 19.18 15.13 -12.10
N ARG A 535 20.13 14.35 -12.65
CA ARG A 535 19.98 13.69 -13.95
C ARG A 535 18.80 12.71 -13.97
N HIS A 536 18.57 12.02 -12.86
CA HIS A 536 17.50 11.04 -12.73
C HIS A 536 16.12 11.72 -12.80
N GLU A 537 15.96 12.84 -12.08
CA GLU A 537 14.75 13.65 -12.08
C GLU A 537 14.48 14.28 -13.45
N LEU A 538 15.54 14.73 -14.14
CA LEU A 538 15.44 15.22 -15.51
C LEU A 538 14.91 14.14 -16.46
N VAL A 539 15.43 12.90 -16.37
CA VAL A 539 14.95 11.78 -17.21
C VAL A 539 13.49 11.46 -16.92
N ASN A 540 13.09 11.36 -15.65
CA ASN A 540 11.69 11.10 -15.29
C ASN A 540 10.76 12.24 -15.73
N GLY A 541 11.18 13.49 -15.55
CA GLY A 541 10.47 14.68 -16.03
C GLY A 541 10.35 14.71 -17.55
N PHE A 542 11.41 14.31 -18.26
CA PHE A 542 11.43 14.19 -19.72
C PHE A 542 10.48 13.10 -20.21
N ILE A 543 10.46 11.91 -19.57
CA ILE A 543 9.52 10.83 -19.92
C ILE A 543 8.07 11.29 -19.74
N GLY A 544 7.76 11.96 -18.62
CA GLY A 544 6.42 12.51 -18.38
C GLY A 544 6.02 13.58 -19.40
N PHE A 545 6.96 14.48 -19.74
CA PHE A 545 6.78 15.46 -20.81
C PHE A 545 6.54 14.78 -22.17
N LEU A 546 7.33 13.77 -22.52
CA LEU A 546 7.26 13.05 -23.78
C LEU A 546 5.92 12.34 -23.99
N PHE A 547 5.36 11.77 -22.91
CA PHE A 547 3.99 11.25 -22.96
C PHE A 547 2.99 12.35 -23.31
N SER A 548 3.12 13.54 -22.71
CA SER A 548 2.16 14.64 -22.86
C SER A 548 2.26 15.34 -24.22
N CYS A 549 3.46 15.46 -24.80
CA CYS A 549 3.68 16.13 -26.09
C CYS A 549 3.47 15.24 -27.33
N THR A 550 3.14 13.96 -27.14
CA THR A 550 2.95 13.01 -28.24
C THR A 550 1.46 12.72 -28.45
N GLY A 551 0.96 11.64 -27.85
CA GLY A 551 -0.41 11.18 -28.07
C GLY A 551 -1.48 12.23 -27.71
N PRO A 552 -1.43 12.86 -26.53
CA PRO A 552 -2.39 13.89 -26.14
C PRO A 552 -2.42 15.10 -27.09
N VAL A 553 -1.26 15.54 -27.60
CA VAL A 553 -1.18 16.62 -28.59
C VAL A 553 -1.82 16.21 -29.90
N ALA A 554 -1.57 14.98 -30.36
CA ALA A 554 -2.20 14.45 -31.56
C ALA A 554 -3.73 14.53 -31.51
N VAL A 555 -4.33 14.34 -30.32
CA VAL A 555 -5.77 14.51 -30.12
C VAL A 555 -6.21 15.96 -30.33
N ILE A 556 -5.50 16.96 -29.79
CA ILE A 556 -5.82 18.38 -30.02
C ILE A 556 -5.77 18.69 -31.52
N LEU A 557 -4.76 18.18 -32.22
CA LEU A 557 -4.58 18.42 -33.65
C LEU A 557 -5.69 17.78 -34.47
N ALA A 558 -6.03 16.53 -34.18
CA ALA A 558 -7.11 15.80 -34.85
C ALA A 558 -8.47 16.47 -34.61
N VAL A 559 -8.77 16.88 -33.37
CA VAL A 559 -10.01 17.60 -33.03
C VAL A 559 -10.05 18.96 -33.72
N GLY A 560 -8.95 19.73 -33.66
CA GLY A 560 -8.90 21.06 -34.27
C GLY A 560 -9.07 21.04 -35.79
N GLN A 561 -8.41 20.09 -36.47
CA GLN A 561 -8.57 19.88 -37.91
C GLN A 561 -9.97 19.37 -38.27
N GLY A 562 -10.48 18.36 -37.56
CA GLY A 562 -11.83 17.82 -37.79
C GLY A 562 -12.94 18.84 -37.54
N ALA A 563 -12.70 19.81 -36.66
CA ALA A 563 -13.60 20.93 -36.39
C ALA A 563 -13.41 22.14 -37.33
N GLY A 564 -12.48 22.06 -38.30
CA GLY A 564 -12.20 23.14 -39.24
C GLY A 564 -11.58 24.40 -38.61
N LEU A 565 -10.92 24.27 -37.46
CA LEU A 565 -10.27 25.40 -36.79
C LEU A 565 -9.02 25.85 -37.56
N SER A 566 -8.77 27.16 -37.57
CA SER A 566 -7.56 27.69 -38.18
C SER A 566 -6.31 27.21 -37.43
N ALA A 567 -5.20 27.04 -38.16
CA ALA A 567 -3.92 26.64 -37.56
C ALA A 567 -3.46 27.60 -36.44
N GLY A 568 -3.83 28.89 -36.52
CA GLY A 568 -3.56 29.87 -35.48
C GLY A 568 -4.29 29.58 -34.17
N VAL A 569 -5.58 29.21 -34.24
CA VAL A 569 -6.38 28.84 -33.05
C VAL A 569 -5.82 27.57 -32.42
N VAL A 570 -5.51 26.55 -33.23
CA VAL A 570 -4.93 25.29 -32.73
C VAL A 570 -3.55 25.51 -32.11
N ALA A 571 -2.71 26.36 -32.71
CA ALA A 571 -1.41 26.74 -32.16
C ALA A 571 -1.55 27.50 -30.83
N SER A 572 -2.51 28.43 -30.73
CA SER A 572 -2.84 29.12 -29.48
C SER A 572 -3.28 28.14 -28.40
N TRP A 573 -4.18 27.22 -28.73
CA TRP A 573 -4.67 26.19 -27.82
C TRP A 573 -3.50 25.35 -27.27
N VAL A 574 -2.68 24.75 -28.15
CA VAL A 574 -1.51 23.94 -27.74
C VAL A 574 -0.55 24.78 -26.89
N SER A 575 -0.23 25.99 -27.31
CA SER A 575 0.71 26.84 -26.57
C SER A 575 0.24 27.13 -25.16
N VAL A 576 -1.02 27.54 -25.00
CA VAL A 576 -1.59 27.94 -23.70
C VAL A 576 -1.69 26.76 -22.74
N VAL A 577 -2.14 25.59 -23.22
CA VAL A 577 -2.23 24.40 -22.34
C VAL A 577 -0.87 23.86 -21.93
N PHE A 578 0.19 24.08 -22.70
CA PHE A 578 1.55 23.71 -22.29
C PHE A 578 2.19 24.75 -21.37
N CYS A 579 2.12 26.03 -21.73
CA CYS A 579 2.75 27.09 -20.97
C CYS A 579 2.08 27.29 -19.60
N LEU A 580 0.76 27.46 -19.54
CA LEU A 580 0.08 27.71 -18.27
C LEU A 580 0.11 26.51 -17.33
N ASN A 581 -0.10 25.30 -17.85
CA ASN A 581 -0.04 24.10 -17.02
C ASN A 581 1.40 23.73 -16.62
N GLY A 582 2.40 24.05 -17.46
CA GLY A 582 3.81 23.93 -17.11
C GLY A 582 4.20 24.87 -15.96
N VAL A 583 3.75 26.13 -16.03
CA VAL A 583 3.92 27.10 -14.92
C VAL A 583 3.22 26.61 -13.66
N LEU A 584 1.96 26.17 -13.76
CA LEU A 584 1.22 25.63 -12.62
C LEU A 584 1.95 24.42 -12.01
N THR A 585 2.43 23.50 -12.84
CA THR A 585 3.19 22.31 -12.40
C THR A 585 4.43 22.71 -11.60
N ILE A 586 5.21 23.66 -12.10
CA ILE A 586 6.41 24.16 -11.40
C ILE A 586 6.03 24.78 -10.06
N VAL A 587 5.06 25.71 -10.06
CA VAL A 587 4.66 26.47 -8.88
C VAL A 587 4.08 25.53 -7.82
N ALA A 588 3.09 24.73 -8.19
CA ALA A 588 2.39 23.82 -7.29
C ALA A 588 3.34 22.75 -6.74
N SER A 589 4.20 22.15 -7.58
CA SER A 589 5.13 21.11 -7.13
C SER A 589 6.22 21.67 -6.22
N ARG A 590 6.75 22.86 -6.55
CA ARG A 590 7.76 23.53 -5.72
C ARG A 590 7.19 23.95 -4.36
N TRP A 591 5.97 24.48 -4.36
CA TRP A 591 5.32 24.97 -3.14
C TRP A 591 4.89 23.83 -2.22
N SER A 592 4.24 22.80 -2.78
CA SER A 592 3.76 21.65 -2.02
C SER A 592 4.85 20.64 -1.67
N ARG A 593 6.03 20.70 -2.32
CA ARG A 593 7.07 19.66 -2.30
C ARG A 593 6.53 18.28 -2.71
N GLN A 594 5.49 18.24 -3.53
CA GLN A 594 4.90 17.03 -4.11
C GLN A 594 5.00 17.10 -5.63
N PRO A 595 5.07 15.98 -6.36
CA PRO A 595 5.09 15.96 -7.81
C PRO A 595 3.68 16.19 -8.36
N LEU A 596 3.21 17.43 -8.40
CA LEU A 596 1.88 17.78 -8.91
C LEU A 596 1.99 18.22 -10.37
N VAL A 597 1.94 17.25 -11.28
CA VAL A 597 1.98 17.52 -12.72
C VAL A 597 0.57 17.79 -13.26
N TYR A 598 0.39 18.97 -13.84
CA TYR A 598 -0.85 19.42 -14.45
C TYR A 598 -0.70 19.51 -15.97
N PHE A 599 -1.73 19.09 -16.68
CA PHE A 599 -1.91 19.28 -18.12
C PHE A 599 -3.41 19.51 -18.38
N TRP A 600 -3.90 19.23 -19.58
CA TRP A 600 -5.31 19.34 -19.94
C TRP A 600 -6.01 17.98 -19.92
N THR A 601 -7.34 18.00 -19.87
CA THR A 601 -8.16 16.78 -19.93
C THR A 601 -8.18 16.19 -21.34
N ILE A 602 -7.52 15.05 -21.54
CA ILE A 602 -7.53 14.33 -22.85
C ILE A 602 -8.96 13.91 -23.24
N PRO A 603 -9.75 13.24 -22.37
CA PRO A 603 -11.14 12.94 -22.69
C PRO A 603 -11.95 14.20 -22.99
N GLY A 604 -11.71 15.28 -22.23
CA GLY A 604 -12.40 16.54 -22.45
C GLY A 604 -12.10 17.15 -23.83
N THR A 605 -10.86 17.09 -24.32
CA THR A 605 -10.49 17.51 -25.68
C THR A 605 -11.35 16.81 -26.74
N VAL A 606 -11.61 15.51 -26.57
CA VAL A 606 -12.42 14.78 -27.54
C VAL A 606 -13.88 15.20 -27.48
N VAL A 607 -14.43 15.41 -26.28
CA VAL A 607 -15.80 15.90 -26.13
C VAL A 607 -16.00 17.24 -26.83
N VAL A 608 -14.98 18.12 -26.86
CA VAL A 608 -15.03 19.36 -27.66
C VAL A 608 -15.31 19.05 -29.14
N GLY A 609 -14.58 18.09 -29.71
CA GLY A 609 -14.77 17.71 -31.12
C GLY A 609 -16.18 17.16 -31.40
N GLN A 610 -16.73 16.37 -30.49
CA GLN A 610 -18.10 15.86 -30.61
C GLN A 610 -19.14 16.97 -30.51
N ALA A 611 -19.01 17.87 -29.53
CA ALA A 611 -19.92 19.00 -29.38
C ALA A 611 -19.91 19.91 -30.62
N MET A 612 -18.74 20.13 -31.21
CA MET A 612 -18.62 20.89 -32.46
C MET A 612 -19.23 20.16 -33.66
N ALA A 613 -19.07 18.83 -33.74
CA ALA A 613 -19.74 18.03 -34.77
C ALA A 613 -21.28 18.04 -34.61
N ALA A 614 -21.79 18.18 -33.39
CA ALA A 614 -23.20 18.34 -33.06
C ALA A 614 -23.75 19.76 -33.32
N GLY A 615 -22.89 20.71 -33.71
CA GLY A 615 -23.28 22.08 -34.09
C GLY A 615 -22.86 23.19 -33.13
N THR A 616 -22.15 22.90 -32.04
CA THR A 616 -21.60 23.92 -31.14
C THR A 616 -20.51 24.73 -31.85
N THR A 617 -20.62 26.07 -31.84
CA THR A 617 -19.59 26.94 -32.42
C THR A 617 -18.36 27.06 -31.51
N TRP A 618 -17.20 27.44 -32.06
CA TRP A 618 -15.98 27.62 -31.26
C TRP A 618 -16.12 28.63 -30.09
N PRO A 619 -16.74 29.82 -30.27
CA PRO A 619 -17.01 30.74 -29.15
C PRO A 619 -17.91 30.16 -28.06
N GLU A 620 -18.90 29.33 -28.42
CA GLU A 620 -19.75 28.62 -27.47
C GLU A 620 -18.98 27.55 -26.70
N ALA A 621 -18.09 26.82 -27.38
CA ALA A 621 -17.20 25.86 -26.74
C ALA A 621 -16.29 26.56 -25.71
N VAL A 622 -15.73 27.72 -26.06
CA VAL A 622 -14.95 28.57 -25.13
C VAL A 622 -15.79 29.06 -23.96
N GLY A 623 -17.06 29.42 -24.19
CA GLY A 623 -18.02 29.69 -23.11
C GLY A 623 -18.22 28.49 -22.18
N GLY A 624 -18.33 27.28 -22.76
CA GLY A 624 -18.37 26.02 -22.02
C GLY A 624 -17.14 25.77 -21.15
N PHE A 625 -15.93 26.11 -21.65
CA PHE A 625 -14.68 26.01 -20.89
C PHE A 625 -14.67 26.96 -19.69
N VAL A 626 -15.09 28.21 -19.90
CA VAL A 626 -15.21 29.21 -18.83
C VAL A 626 -16.20 28.76 -17.77
N MET A 627 -17.38 28.26 -18.16
CA MET A 627 -18.38 27.74 -17.22
C MET A 627 -17.85 26.55 -16.42
N ALA A 628 -17.15 25.60 -17.06
CA ALA A 628 -16.52 24.48 -16.37
C ALA A 628 -15.46 24.96 -15.35
N ALA A 629 -14.61 25.92 -15.74
CA ALA A 629 -13.60 26.49 -14.87
C ALA A 629 -14.21 27.19 -13.64
N VAL A 630 -15.28 27.97 -13.82
CA VAL A 630 -16.00 28.62 -12.72
C VAL A 630 -16.59 27.58 -11.77
N LEU A 631 -17.20 26.51 -12.29
CA LEU A 631 -17.74 25.43 -11.44
C LEU A 631 -16.65 24.69 -10.67
N LEU A 632 -15.50 24.42 -11.29
CA LEU A 632 -14.34 23.83 -10.60
C LEU A 632 -13.87 24.71 -9.44
N VAL A 633 -13.77 26.02 -9.65
CA VAL A 633 -13.42 26.98 -8.58
C VAL A 633 -14.49 27.00 -7.49
N ALA A 634 -15.77 27.07 -7.85
CA ALA A 634 -16.87 27.08 -6.89
C ALA A 634 -16.90 25.80 -6.03
N LEU A 635 -16.73 24.63 -6.65
CA LEU A 635 -16.67 23.34 -5.93
C LEU A 635 -15.47 23.25 -4.99
N ALA A 636 -14.31 23.75 -5.42
CA ALA A 636 -13.11 23.79 -4.59
C ALA A 636 -13.27 24.72 -3.37
N LEU A 637 -13.86 25.91 -3.57
CA LEU A 637 -14.12 26.89 -2.51
C LEU A 637 -15.16 26.39 -1.50
N THR A 638 -16.21 25.71 -1.99
CA THR A 638 -17.26 25.12 -1.16
C THR A 638 -16.89 23.78 -0.52
N ARG A 639 -15.73 23.20 -0.88
CA ARG A 639 -15.23 21.89 -0.40
C ARG A 639 -16.17 20.72 -0.69
N GLN A 640 -16.93 20.79 -1.79
CA GLN A 640 -17.92 19.76 -2.15
C GLN A 640 -17.40 18.72 -3.16
N VAL A 641 -16.12 18.78 -3.54
CA VAL A 641 -15.55 17.91 -4.57
C VAL A 641 -15.75 16.42 -4.25
N ASP A 642 -15.48 16.01 -3.01
CA ASP A 642 -15.63 14.61 -2.59
C ASP A 642 -17.08 14.12 -2.75
N ARG A 643 -18.06 14.98 -2.44
CA ARG A 643 -19.49 14.65 -2.58
C ARG A 643 -19.86 14.42 -4.04
N VAL A 644 -19.34 15.23 -4.96
CA VAL A 644 -19.59 15.08 -6.41
C VAL A 644 -18.99 13.78 -6.95
N MET A 645 -17.80 13.41 -6.48
CA MET A 645 -17.15 12.16 -6.90
C MET A 645 -17.92 10.90 -6.50
N HIS A 646 -18.64 10.92 -5.38
CA HIS A 646 -19.46 9.79 -4.94
C HIS A 646 -20.76 9.62 -5.74
N LEU A 647 -21.18 10.62 -6.53
CA LEU A 647 -22.40 10.55 -7.34
C LEU A 647 -22.23 9.74 -8.63
N LEU A 648 -20.98 9.58 -9.12
CA LEU A 648 -20.71 8.99 -10.43
C LEU A 648 -19.76 7.79 -10.30
N PRO A 649 -20.27 6.55 -10.41
CA PRO A 649 -19.44 5.35 -10.42
C PRO A 649 -18.39 5.39 -11.54
N MET A 650 -17.14 5.07 -11.19
CA MET A 650 -16.02 5.05 -12.15
C MET A 650 -16.29 4.19 -13.39
N PRO A 651 -16.91 2.99 -13.30
CA PRO A 651 -17.20 2.16 -14.48
C PRO A 651 -18.10 2.88 -15.51
N ILE A 652 -19.11 3.60 -15.04
CA ILE A 652 -20.02 4.39 -15.90
C ILE A 652 -19.27 5.55 -16.56
N VAL A 653 -18.47 6.29 -15.80
CA VAL A 653 -17.68 7.41 -16.36
C VAL A 653 -16.66 6.92 -17.39
N MET A 654 -15.99 5.80 -17.12
CA MET A 654 -15.01 5.23 -18.05
C MET A 654 -15.68 4.61 -19.28
N ALA A 655 -16.93 4.17 -19.19
CA ALA A 655 -17.70 3.72 -20.35
C ALA A 655 -18.03 4.88 -21.30
N MET A 656 -18.38 6.06 -20.76
CA MET A 656 -18.52 7.28 -21.56
C MET A 656 -17.17 7.60 -22.24
N VAL A 657 -16.06 7.62 -21.48
CA VAL A 657 -14.73 7.88 -22.05
C VAL A 657 -14.38 6.87 -23.16
N ALA A 658 -14.68 5.59 -22.97
CA ALA A 658 -14.44 4.55 -23.98
C ALA A 658 -15.27 4.80 -25.25
N GLY A 659 -16.54 5.17 -25.11
CA GLY A 659 -17.40 5.48 -26.26
C GLY A 659 -16.90 6.68 -27.05
N VAL A 660 -16.51 7.74 -26.36
CA VAL A 660 -15.93 8.94 -26.96
C VAL A 660 -14.59 8.65 -27.67
N PHE A 661 -13.74 7.79 -27.09
CA PHE A 661 -12.46 7.40 -27.67
C PHE A 661 -12.55 6.40 -28.83
N LEU A 662 -13.63 5.62 -28.92
CA LEU A 662 -13.79 4.57 -29.93
C LEU A 662 -13.65 5.12 -31.35
N ARG A 663 -14.17 6.33 -31.59
CA ARG A 663 -14.13 6.99 -32.90
C ARG A 663 -12.70 7.16 -33.45
N PHE A 664 -11.72 7.44 -32.60
CA PHE A 664 -10.31 7.49 -33.03
C PHE A 664 -9.78 6.13 -33.47
N GLY A 665 -10.22 5.05 -32.82
CA GLY A 665 -9.89 3.69 -33.22
C GLY A 665 -10.50 3.33 -34.56
N THR A 666 -11.75 3.71 -34.82
CA THR A 666 -12.40 3.47 -36.12
C THR A 666 -11.82 4.37 -37.21
N ASP A 667 -11.53 5.64 -36.91
CA ASP A 667 -10.94 6.60 -37.85
C ASP A 667 -9.52 6.18 -38.26
N LEU A 668 -8.77 5.51 -37.39
CA LEU A 668 -7.49 4.88 -37.75
C LEU A 668 -7.67 3.83 -38.85
N VAL A 669 -8.66 2.94 -38.70
CA VAL A 669 -8.93 1.87 -39.67
C VAL A 669 -9.39 2.48 -40.99
N LEU A 670 -10.27 3.48 -40.93
CA LEU A 670 -10.73 4.22 -42.11
C LEU A 670 -9.59 5.02 -42.77
N ALA A 671 -8.62 5.53 -42.01
CA ALA A 671 -7.45 6.21 -42.56
C ALA A 671 -6.54 5.26 -43.35
N VAL A 672 -6.40 4.01 -42.88
CA VAL A 672 -5.67 2.94 -43.61
C VAL A 672 -6.39 2.58 -44.91
N ASP A 673 -7.72 2.54 -44.90
CA ASP A 673 -8.52 2.30 -46.11
C ASP A 673 -8.40 3.46 -47.12
N ARG A 674 -8.49 4.71 -46.65
CA ARG A 674 -8.44 5.91 -47.51
C ARG A 674 -7.06 6.19 -48.12
N ASP A 675 -5.98 6.03 -47.35
CA ASP A 675 -4.61 6.28 -47.81
C ASP A 675 -3.63 5.28 -47.16
N VAL A 676 -3.69 4.04 -47.64
CA VAL A 676 -2.83 2.95 -47.17
C VAL A 676 -1.34 3.26 -47.33
N ALA A 677 -0.99 4.08 -48.33
CA ALA A 677 0.40 4.44 -48.59
C ALA A 677 0.99 5.25 -47.44
N VAL A 678 0.20 6.12 -46.79
CA VAL A 678 0.63 6.92 -45.64
C VAL A 678 0.32 6.20 -44.32
N ALA A 679 -0.93 5.82 -44.08
CA ALA A 679 -1.36 5.28 -42.79
C ALA A 679 -0.86 3.85 -42.54
N GLY A 680 -0.71 3.02 -43.59
CA GLY A 680 -0.23 1.65 -43.49
C GLY A 680 1.18 1.55 -42.89
N PRO A 681 2.21 2.23 -43.44
CA PRO A 681 3.55 2.28 -42.87
C PRO A 681 3.60 2.82 -41.43
N MET A 682 2.78 3.83 -41.11
CA MET A 682 2.69 4.36 -39.75
C MET A 682 2.23 3.30 -38.75
N VAL A 683 1.16 2.57 -39.08
CA VAL A 683 0.63 1.45 -38.27
C VAL A 683 1.67 0.33 -38.16
N ALA A 684 2.30 -0.06 -39.27
CA ALA A 684 3.32 -1.10 -39.28
C ALA A 684 4.51 -0.73 -38.38
N ALA A 685 4.98 0.51 -38.44
CA ALA A 685 6.06 1.01 -37.59
C ALA A 685 5.65 1.03 -36.12
N PHE A 686 4.45 1.50 -35.80
CA PHE A 686 3.91 1.47 -34.45
C PHE A 686 3.86 0.06 -33.87
N VAL A 687 3.32 -0.90 -34.64
CA VAL A 687 3.20 -2.31 -34.23
C VAL A 687 4.58 -2.94 -34.09
N ALA A 688 5.50 -2.73 -35.03
CA ALA A 688 6.86 -3.26 -34.96
C ALA A 688 7.61 -2.79 -33.71
N VAL A 689 7.53 -1.49 -33.40
CA VAL A 689 8.15 -0.93 -32.18
C VAL A 689 7.48 -1.46 -30.93
N SER A 690 6.15 -1.52 -30.91
CA SER A 690 5.38 -2.01 -29.76
C SER A 690 5.58 -3.50 -29.50
N ALA A 691 5.78 -4.31 -30.54
CA ALA A 691 6.02 -5.75 -30.46
C ALA A 691 7.43 -6.12 -29.99
N ILE A 692 8.38 -5.18 -30.01
CA ILE A 692 9.77 -5.40 -29.59
C ILE A 692 10.02 -4.69 -28.24
N PRO A 693 9.99 -5.39 -27.09
CA PRO A 693 10.09 -4.77 -25.76
C PRO A 693 11.43 -4.05 -25.51
N ARG A 694 12.46 -4.35 -26.30
CA ARG A 694 13.71 -3.58 -26.27
C ARG A 694 13.52 -2.20 -26.88
N LEU A 695 12.83 -2.10 -28.01
CA LEU A 695 12.66 -0.85 -28.75
C LEU A 695 11.64 0.06 -28.08
N ALA A 696 10.50 -0.51 -27.63
CA ALA A 696 9.46 0.22 -26.90
C ALA A 696 9.93 0.86 -25.58
N ARG A 697 11.06 0.41 -25.02
CA ARG A 697 11.69 1.02 -23.83
C ARG A 697 12.45 2.31 -24.15
N TRP A 698 12.94 2.47 -25.37
CA TRP A 698 13.77 3.61 -25.77
C TRP A 698 13.04 4.58 -26.69
N LEU A 699 12.06 4.10 -27.47
CA LEU A 699 11.34 4.89 -28.47
C LEU A 699 9.82 4.78 -28.25
N PRO A 700 9.11 5.89 -28.00
CA PRO A 700 7.66 5.91 -28.04
C PRO A 700 7.16 5.53 -29.44
N ALA A 701 6.37 4.47 -29.55
CA ALA A 701 5.88 3.95 -30.83
C ALA A 701 5.12 5.00 -31.66
N VAL A 702 4.37 5.89 -31.01
CA VAL A 702 3.66 7.01 -31.67
C VAL A 702 4.64 7.98 -32.35
N LEU A 703 5.80 8.25 -31.74
CA LEU A 703 6.83 9.11 -32.36
C LEU A 703 7.49 8.44 -33.56
N VAL A 704 7.70 7.12 -33.48
CA VAL A 704 8.23 6.38 -34.63
C VAL A 704 7.22 6.38 -35.77
N ALA A 705 5.93 6.16 -35.47
CA ALA A 705 4.86 6.27 -36.46
C ALA A 705 4.78 7.66 -37.09
N LEU A 706 4.86 8.73 -36.27
CA LEU A 706 4.94 10.11 -36.72
C LEU A 706 6.11 10.32 -37.70
N ALA A 707 7.32 9.88 -37.32
CA ALA A 707 8.53 10.03 -38.14
C ALA A 707 8.43 9.24 -39.45
N VAL A 708 7.95 8.00 -39.41
CA VAL A 708 7.77 7.17 -40.61
C VAL A 708 6.76 7.80 -41.56
N GLY A 709 5.62 8.27 -41.07
CA GLY A 709 4.65 8.95 -41.92
C GLY A 709 5.20 10.25 -42.52
N ALA A 710 6.01 11.01 -41.77
CA ALA A 710 6.64 12.23 -42.29
C ALA A 710 7.63 11.92 -43.43
N VAL A 711 8.42 10.84 -43.29
CA VAL A 711 9.31 10.36 -44.36
C VAL A 711 8.49 9.95 -45.58
N VAL A 712 7.43 9.17 -45.40
CA VAL A 712 6.56 8.73 -46.50
C VAL A 712 5.93 9.91 -47.24
N VAL A 713 5.40 10.90 -46.50
CA VAL A 713 4.81 12.11 -47.10
C VAL A 713 5.87 12.92 -47.86
N SER A 714 7.09 13.04 -47.31
CA SER A 714 8.18 13.78 -47.95
C SER A 714 8.69 13.12 -49.25
N LEU A 715 8.59 11.80 -49.35
CA LEU A 715 8.98 11.04 -50.54
C LEU A 715 7.91 11.03 -51.64
N ALA A 716 6.69 11.46 -51.32
CA ALA A 716 5.53 11.40 -52.23
C ALA A 716 5.35 12.67 -53.11
N ASP A 717 6.43 13.44 -53.37
CA ASP A 717 6.45 14.69 -54.15
C ASP A 717 5.34 15.70 -53.79
N ARG A 718 5.00 15.77 -52.50
CA ARG A 718 3.99 16.71 -51.97
C ARG A 718 4.64 18.07 -51.67
N PRO A 719 3.87 19.19 -51.80
CA PRO A 719 4.43 20.54 -51.75
C PRO A 719 5.28 20.74 -50.49
N ALA A 720 6.45 21.36 -50.69
CA ALA A 720 7.41 21.61 -49.62
C ALA A 720 6.75 22.41 -48.49
N VAL A 721 7.03 22.01 -47.25
CA VAL A 721 6.60 22.73 -46.05
C VAL A 721 7.23 24.12 -46.07
N GLU A 722 6.45 25.17 -46.27
CA GLU A 722 6.92 26.55 -46.04
C GLU A 722 7.16 26.75 -44.53
N VAL A 723 8.44 26.76 -44.13
CA VAL A 723 8.86 27.02 -42.73
C VAL A 723 9.11 28.52 -42.48
N SER A 724 8.78 29.39 -43.44
CA SER A 724 8.87 30.84 -43.34
C SER A 724 7.73 31.41 -42.48
N GLY A 725 8.03 31.95 -41.30
CA GLY A 725 7.03 32.61 -40.44
C GLY A 725 7.53 32.94 -39.03
N ARG A 726 6.73 33.70 -38.27
CA ARG A 726 7.02 34.01 -36.85
C ARG A 726 7.01 32.74 -36.01
N TRP A 727 8.10 32.48 -35.29
CA TRP A 727 8.27 31.31 -34.39
C TRP A 727 7.69 31.53 -32.99
N VAL A 728 7.32 32.76 -32.66
CA VAL A 728 6.71 33.14 -31.37
C VAL A 728 5.18 33.06 -31.49
N VAL A 729 4.53 32.46 -30.48
CA VAL A 729 3.07 32.35 -30.43
C VAL A 729 2.42 33.73 -30.30
N ASP A 730 1.41 34.00 -31.12
CA ASP A 730 0.46 35.09 -30.88
C ASP A 730 -0.82 34.43 -30.31
N PRO A 731 -1.09 34.53 -28.99
CA PRO A 731 -2.26 33.90 -28.39
C PRO A 731 -3.53 34.50 -28.99
N VAL A 732 -4.43 33.63 -29.48
CA VAL A 732 -5.66 34.04 -30.17
C VAL A 732 -6.78 34.16 -29.14
N TRP A 733 -7.19 35.40 -28.87
CA TRP A 733 -8.35 35.66 -28.02
C TRP A 733 -9.65 35.28 -28.74
N THR A 734 -10.46 34.45 -28.09
CA THR A 734 -11.82 34.11 -28.49
C THR A 734 -12.77 34.57 -27.38
N THR A 735 -13.67 35.50 -27.70
CA THR A 735 -14.68 35.97 -26.75
C THR A 735 -15.69 34.85 -26.47
N PRO A 736 -15.91 34.44 -25.21
CA PRO A 736 -16.83 33.37 -24.87
C PRO A 736 -18.28 33.75 -25.16
N VAL A 737 -19.05 32.80 -25.72
CA VAL A 737 -20.51 32.88 -25.86
C VAL A 737 -21.14 31.85 -24.93
N PHE A 738 -22.07 32.26 -24.08
CA PHE A 738 -22.69 31.38 -23.10
C PHE A 738 -24.07 30.92 -23.57
N THR A 739 -24.24 29.61 -23.73
CA THR A 739 -25.53 29.00 -24.07
C THR A 739 -25.85 27.84 -23.14
N GLY A 740 -27.15 27.59 -22.93
CA GLY A 740 -27.60 26.42 -22.15
C GLY A 740 -27.20 25.10 -22.80
N SER A 741 -27.16 25.06 -24.14
CA SER A 741 -26.71 23.89 -24.91
C SER A 741 -25.25 23.54 -24.59
N ALA A 742 -24.34 24.52 -24.73
CA ALA A 742 -22.92 24.33 -24.43
C ALA A 742 -22.68 24.00 -22.95
N PHE A 743 -23.52 24.50 -22.04
CA PHE A 743 -23.45 24.11 -20.63
C PHE A 743 -23.72 22.61 -20.43
N VAL A 744 -24.81 22.08 -20.98
CA VAL A 744 -25.16 20.67 -20.76
C VAL A 744 -24.25 19.73 -21.57
N GLU A 745 -24.00 20.07 -22.83
CA GLU A 745 -23.26 19.24 -23.77
C GLU A 745 -21.75 19.22 -23.48
N LEU A 746 -21.18 20.35 -23.05
CA LEU A 746 -19.73 20.49 -22.93
C LEU A 746 -19.28 20.72 -21.48
N THR A 747 -19.90 21.65 -20.75
CA THR A 747 -19.45 21.98 -19.38
C THR A 747 -19.58 20.78 -18.42
N ILE A 748 -20.70 20.06 -18.45
CA ILE A 748 -20.91 18.91 -17.54
C ILE A 748 -19.90 17.78 -17.82
N PRO A 749 -19.74 17.27 -19.06
CA PRO A 749 -18.72 16.26 -19.33
C PRO A 749 -17.31 16.73 -19.02
N LEU A 750 -16.94 17.98 -19.33
CA LEU A 750 -15.62 18.53 -18.98
C LEU A 750 -15.39 18.50 -17.48
N LEU A 751 -16.36 18.94 -16.67
CA LEU A 751 -16.29 18.91 -15.22
C LEU A 751 -16.06 17.48 -14.70
N ILE A 752 -16.78 16.50 -15.23
CA ILE A 752 -16.67 15.08 -14.86
C ILE A 752 -15.29 14.51 -15.24
N THR A 753 -14.82 14.78 -16.46
CA THR A 753 -13.51 14.30 -16.91
C THR A 753 -12.36 14.88 -16.09
N VAL A 754 -12.47 16.14 -15.66
CA VAL A 754 -11.46 16.75 -14.78
C VAL A 754 -11.53 16.16 -13.37
N LEU A 755 -12.71 16.10 -12.74
CA LEU A 755 -12.84 15.70 -11.34
C LEU A 755 -12.68 14.20 -11.13
N VAL A 756 -13.47 13.41 -11.86
CA VAL A 756 -13.60 11.97 -11.63
C VAL A 756 -12.48 11.21 -12.32
N VAL A 757 -12.27 11.46 -13.62
CA VAL A 757 -11.28 10.73 -14.40
C VAL A 757 -9.88 11.22 -14.05
N GLN A 758 -9.54 12.46 -14.39
CA GLN A 758 -8.16 12.92 -14.34
C GLN A 758 -7.68 13.17 -12.90
N ASN A 759 -8.36 14.04 -12.15
CA ASN A 759 -7.97 14.34 -10.78
C ASN A 759 -8.09 13.10 -9.88
N GLY A 760 -9.16 12.33 -10.00
CA GLY A 760 -9.32 11.07 -9.27
C GLY A 760 -8.16 10.09 -9.51
N GLN A 761 -7.80 9.84 -10.78
CA GLN A 761 -6.66 9.00 -11.14
C GLN A 761 -5.32 9.58 -10.65
N GLY A 762 -5.09 10.88 -10.83
CA GLY A 762 -3.87 11.55 -10.36
C GLY A 762 -3.69 11.47 -8.85
N MET A 763 -4.77 11.63 -8.09
CA MET A 763 -4.76 11.45 -6.64
C MET A 763 -4.41 10.02 -6.25
N ALA A 764 -5.01 9.03 -6.91
CA ALA A 764 -4.73 7.61 -6.65
C ALA A 764 -3.26 7.25 -6.91
N VAL A 765 -2.70 7.74 -8.04
CA VAL A 765 -1.29 7.55 -8.41
C VAL A 765 -0.36 8.19 -7.38
N LEU A 766 -0.62 9.44 -7.01
CA LEU A 766 0.24 10.16 -6.06
C LEU A 766 0.19 9.54 -4.66
N ARG A 767 -0.98 9.09 -4.20
CA ARG A 767 -1.13 8.34 -2.94
C ARG A 767 -0.40 7.00 -2.98
N ALA A 768 -0.47 6.27 -4.09
CA ALA A 768 0.30 5.04 -4.27
C ALA A 768 1.83 5.30 -4.27
N ALA A 769 2.26 6.45 -4.77
CA ALA A 769 3.66 6.92 -4.67
C ALA A 769 4.02 7.52 -3.30
N GLY A 770 3.12 7.45 -2.32
CA GLY A 770 3.29 7.92 -0.94
C GLY A 770 2.99 9.39 -0.71
N HIS A 771 2.66 10.18 -1.74
CA HIS A 771 2.31 11.60 -1.60
C HIS A 771 0.85 11.78 -1.19
N ASP A 772 0.54 12.80 -0.38
CA ASP A 772 -0.84 13.07 0.07
C ASP A 772 -1.31 14.47 -0.39
N PRO A 773 -1.64 14.61 -1.69
CA PRO A 773 -2.21 15.85 -2.22
C PRO A 773 -3.63 16.07 -1.69
N ARG A 774 -4.03 17.34 -1.61
CA ARG A 774 -5.39 17.72 -1.19
C ARG A 774 -6.27 17.97 -2.41
N MET A 775 -7.30 17.14 -2.60
CA MET A 775 -8.16 17.16 -3.79
C MET A 775 -8.82 18.53 -4.04
N ASN A 776 -9.32 19.18 -2.99
CA ASN A 776 -9.91 20.53 -3.10
C ASN A 776 -8.89 21.57 -3.60
N GLN A 777 -7.63 21.48 -3.18
CA GLN A 777 -6.57 22.40 -3.63
C GLN A 777 -6.22 22.14 -5.09
N VAL A 778 -6.01 20.87 -5.46
CA VAL A 778 -5.76 20.45 -6.85
C VAL A 778 -6.88 20.94 -7.77
N THR A 779 -8.13 20.74 -7.37
CA THR A 779 -9.32 21.17 -8.13
C THR A 779 -9.38 22.70 -8.28
N GLY A 780 -9.10 23.44 -7.21
CA GLY A 780 -9.04 24.91 -7.26
C GLY A 780 -7.97 25.42 -8.22
N TRP A 781 -6.76 24.83 -8.18
CA TRP A 781 -5.68 25.14 -9.12
C TRP A 781 -6.08 24.86 -10.57
N CYS A 782 -6.71 23.70 -10.82
CA CYS A 782 -7.25 23.36 -12.14
C CYS A 782 -8.26 24.38 -12.63
N GLY A 783 -9.23 24.77 -11.78
CA GLY A 783 -10.26 25.75 -12.14
C GLY A 783 -9.69 27.14 -12.46
N VAL A 784 -8.80 27.66 -11.60
CA VAL A 784 -8.19 28.99 -11.81
C VAL A 784 -7.36 29.01 -13.09
N THR A 785 -6.51 28.01 -13.31
CA THR A 785 -5.69 27.95 -14.53
C THR A 785 -6.54 27.75 -15.78
N SER A 786 -7.60 26.94 -15.70
CA SER A 786 -8.56 26.78 -16.81
C SER A 786 -9.27 28.09 -17.15
N LEU A 787 -9.63 28.88 -16.15
CA LEU A 787 -10.33 30.16 -16.36
C LEU A 787 -9.46 31.16 -17.13
N VAL A 788 -8.15 31.16 -16.85
CA VAL A 788 -7.17 31.97 -17.58
C VAL A 788 -6.90 31.40 -18.99
N ALA A 789 -6.88 30.08 -19.12
CA ALA A 789 -6.59 29.40 -20.38
C ALA A 789 -7.74 29.45 -21.39
N ALA A 790 -8.99 29.45 -20.91
CA ALA A 790 -10.18 29.26 -21.73
C ALA A 790 -10.34 30.29 -22.87
N PRO A 791 -10.20 31.62 -22.66
CA PRO A 791 -10.34 32.59 -23.75
C PRO A 791 -9.33 32.43 -24.89
N PHE A 792 -8.24 31.70 -24.66
CA PHE A 792 -7.22 31.43 -25.67
C PHE A 792 -7.34 30.02 -26.29
N GLY A 793 -8.48 29.35 -26.06
CA GLY A 793 -8.78 28.01 -26.55
C GLY A 793 -8.36 26.87 -25.62
N GLY A 794 -7.78 27.17 -24.45
CA GLY A 794 -7.28 26.17 -23.53
C GLY A 794 -8.39 25.35 -22.87
N VAL A 795 -8.58 24.11 -23.35
CA VAL A 795 -9.44 23.11 -22.67
C VAL A 795 -8.96 22.83 -21.24
N SER A 796 -9.91 22.48 -20.35
CA SER A 796 -9.72 22.50 -18.91
C SER A 796 -8.46 21.77 -18.40
N THR A 797 -7.75 22.42 -17.49
CA THR A 797 -6.62 21.90 -16.73
C THR A 797 -7.07 20.77 -15.79
N CYS A 798 -6.23 19.75 -15.63
CA CYS A 798 -6.41 18.66 -14.68
C CYS A 798 -5.06 18.16 -14.14
N LEU A 799 -5.10 17.44 -13.03
CA LEU A 799 -3.95 16.69 -12.51
C LEU A 799 -3.74 15.46 -13.40
N ALA A 800 -2.66 15.46 -14.18
CA ALA A 800 -2.44 14.47 -15.24
C ALA A 800 -2.01 13.12 -14.65
N GLY A 801 -2.96 12.22 -14.39
CA GLY A 801 -2.69 10.94 -13.72
C GLY A 801 -1.58 10.09 -14.35
N PRO A 802 -1.65 9.78 -15.66
CA PRO A 802 -0.60 9.02 -16.35
C PRO A 802 0.77 9.69 -16.26
N THR A 803 0.84 11.01 -16.41
CA THR A 803 2.10 11.74 -16.32
C THR A 803 2.67 11.75 -14.91
N ASN A 804 1.81 11.89 -13.89
CA ASN A 804 2.19 11.77 -12.49
C ASN A 804 2.75 10.37 -12.18
N ALA A 805 2.22 9.32 -12.81
CA ALA A 805 2.73 7.96 -12.63
C ALA A 805 4.15 7.81 -13.21
N LEU A 806 4.39 8.44 -14.37
CA LEU A 806 5.71 8.42 -15.02
C LEU A 806 6.77 9.18 -14.23
N VAL A 807 6.45 10.38 -13.71
CA VAL A 807 7.43 11.17 -12.94
C VAL A 807 7.72 10.58 -11.56
N THR A 808 6.84 9.70 -11.05
CA THR A 808 6.98 9.02 -9.75
C THR A 808 7.37 7.54 -9.85
N ALA A 809 7.60 7.04 -11.07
CA ALA A 809 7.89 5.61 -11.32
C ALA A 809 9.20 5.12 -10.68
N SER A 810 10.14 6.03 -10.42
CA SER A 810 11.45 5.73 -9.86
C SER A 810 12.03 6.95 -9.13
N GLY A 811 13.10 6.71 -8.36
CA GLY A 811 13.84 7.76 -7.67
C GLY A 811 13.44 7.93 -6.21
N GLU A 812 14.12 8.84 -5.51
CA GLU A 812 13.80 9.15 -4.12
C GLU A 812 12.49 9.93 -4.04
N ARG A 813 11.53 9.47 -3.24
CA ARG A 813 10.22 10.11 -3.06
C ARG A 813 10.31 11.62 -2.81
N ARG A 814 11.29 12.06 -2.02
CA ARG A 814 11.51 13.48 -1.68
C ARG A 814 11.90 14.34 -2.88
N ARG A 815 12.48 13.75 -3.94
CA ARG A 815 12.93 14.46 -5.14
C ARG A 815 11.96 14.37 -6.30
N HIS A 816 10.87 13.61 -6.19
CA HIS A 816 9.87 13.51 -7.27
C HIS A 816 9.34 14.89 -7.71
N TYR A 817 9.21 15.86 -6.80
CA TYR A 817 8.80 17.22 -7.15
C TYR A 817 9.76 17.90 -8.15
N ALA A 818 11.06 17.57 -8.11
CA ALA A 818 12.03 18.11 -9.05
C ALA A 818 11.88 17.49 -10.46
N ALA A 819 11.44 16.22 -10.55
CA ALA A 819 11.06 15.62 -11.83
C ALA A 819 9.81 16.31 -12.43
N ALA A 820 8.82 16.64 -11.60
CA ALA A 820 7.66 17.43 -12.02
C ALA A 820 8.07 18.84 -12.48
N VAL A 821 9.01 19.50 -11.77
CA VAL A 821 9.57 20.80 -12.20
C VAL A 821 10.24 20.70 -13.58
N TRP A 822 11.08 19.68 -13.82
CA TRP A 822 11.67 19.46 -15.14
C TRP A 822 10.61 19.23 -16.22
N CYS A 823 9.58 18.44 -15.93
CA CYS A 823 8.45 18.24 -16.84
C CYS A 823 7.77 19.58 -17.18
N GLY A 824 7.52 20.45 -16.18
CA GLY A 824 6.93 21.77 -16.40
C GLY A 824 7.83 22.72 -17.21
N VAL A 825 9.15 22.69 -17.00
CA VAL A 825 10.12 23.50 -17.77
C VAL A 825 10.13 23.07 -19.24
N LEU A 826 10.18 21.77 -19.50
CA LEU A 826 10.13 21.21 -20.86
C LEU A 826 8.78 21.52 -21.53
N ALA A 827 7.68 21.44 -20.77
CA ALA A 827 6.36 21.79 -21.25
C ALA A 827 6.28 23.26 -21.70
N ILE A 828 6.80 24.21 -20.92
CA ILE A 828 6.86 25.62 -21.31
C ILE A 828 7.67 25.80 -22.59
N GLY A 829 8.86 25.20 -22.67
CA GLY A 829 9.70 25.28 -23.87
C GLY A 829 8.99 24.77 -25.12
N PHE A 830 8.26 23.66 -25.00
CA PHE A 830 7.46 23.10 -26.08
C PHE A 830 6.27 23.99 -26.47
N GLY A 831 5.53 24.52 -25.49
CA GLY A 831 4.39 25.41 -25.73
C GLY A 831 4.78 26.69 -26.46
N LEU A 832 5.97 27.24 -26.19
CA LEU A 832 6.51 28.39 -26.92
C LEU A 832 6.82 28.08 -28.39
N LEU A 833 7.11 26.81 -28.72
CA LEU A 833 7.40 26.32 -30.07
C LEU A 833 6.17 25.75 -30.80
N ALA A 834 5.00 25.75 -30.16
CA ALA A 834 3.77 25.16 -30.69
C ALA A 834 3.38 25.67 -32.11
N PRO A 835 3.51 26.97 -32.46
CA PRO A 835 3.19 27.45 -33.82
C PRO A 835 4.00 26.77 -34.93
N GLY A 836 5.29 26.48 -34.69
CA GLY A 836 6.13 25.78 -35.67
C GLY A 836 5.64 24.36 -35.90
N MET A 837 5.36 23.64 -34.82
CA MET A 837 4.86 22.26 -34.89
C MET A 837 3.47 22.17 -35.54
N VAL A 838 2.51 23.02 -35.13
CA VAL A 838 1.16 22.98 -35.69
C VAL A 838 1.18 23.22 -37.19
N ARG A 839 1.97 24.19 -37.68
CA ARG A 839 2.11 24.44 -39.12
C ARG A 839 2.56 23.21 -39.90
N VAL A 840 3.61 22.53 -39.42
CA VAL A 840 4.14 21.30 -40.05
C VAL A 840 3.06 20.22 -40.11
N ILE A 841 2.25 20.08 -39.06
CA ILE A 841 1.23 19.01 -39.01
C ILE A 841 -0.02 19.38 -39.83
N THR A 842 -0.43 20.65 -39.88
CA THR A 842 -1.58 21.08 -40.70
C THR A 842 -1.32 20.99 -42.22
N THR A 843 -0.06 20.90 -42.64
CA THR A 843 0.30 20.60 -44.03
C THR A 843 0.30 19.10 -44.34
N MET A 844 0.13 18.24 -43.34
CA MET A 844 0.10 16.79 -43.53
C MET A 844 -1.28 16.32 -44.01
N PRO A 845 -1.37 15.18 -44.70
CA PRO A 845 -2.64 14.64 -45.18
C PRO A 845 -3.60 14.30 -44.03
N GLU A 846 -4.92 14.36 -44.28
CA GLU A 846 -5.93 14.02 -43.27
C GLU A 846 -5.72 12.60 -42.68
N ALA A 847 -5.38 11.64 -43.54
CA ALA A 847 -5.07 10.27 -43.13
C ALA A 847 -3.87 10.17 -42.17
N TYR A 848 -2.89 11.07 -42.28
CA TYR A 848 -1.74 11.12 -41.35
C TYR A 848 -2.18 11.57 -39.95
N VAL A 849 -3.00 12.62 -39.88
CA VAL A 849 -3.50 13.17 -38.61
C VAL A 849 -4.47 12.19 -37.95
N ALA A 850 -5.38 11.59 -38.72
CA ALA A 850 -6.28 10.55 -38.25
C ALA A 850 -5.53 9.32 -37.73
N ALA A 851 -4.52 8.84 -38.47
CA ALA A 851 -3.70 7.71 -38.03
C ALA A 851 -2.93 8.02 -36.73
N LEU A 852 -2.36 9.22 -36.62
CA LEU A 852 -1.64 9.65 -35.42
C LEU A 852 -2.56 9.73 -34.20
N GLY A 853 -3.75 10.33 -34.35
CA GLY A 853 -4.76 10.41 -33.29
C GLY A 853 -5.25 9.03 -32.86
N GLY A 854 -5.54 8.15 -33.81
CA GLY A 854 -5.93 6.77 -33.56
C GLY A 854 -4.90 5.95 -32.81
N LEU A 855 -3.65 5.93 -33.29
CA LEU A 855 -2.54 5.22 -32.64
C LEU A 855 -2.26 5.75 -31.23
N ALA A 856 -2.43 7.06 -31.01
CA ALA A 856 -2.32 7.67 -29.70
C ALA A 856 -3.43 7.21 -28.72
N MET A 857 -4.65 6.99 -29.20
CA MET A 857 -5.81 6.64 -28.39
C MET A 857 -5.95 5.15 -28.07
N LEU A 858 -5.19 4.25 -28.72
CA LEU A 858 -5.29 2.80 -28.48
C LEU A 858 -5.14 2.40 -27.00
N LYS A 859 -4.10 2.90 -26.32
CA LYS A 859 -3.87 2.58 -24.90
C LYS A 859 -4.91 3.23 -23.96
N PRO A 860 -5.22 4.54 -24.09
CA PRO A 860 -6.32 5.15 -23.34
C PRO A 860 -7.67 4.44 -23.54
N LEU A 861 -8.00 4.05 -24.77
CA LEU A 861 -9.22 3.31 -25.10
C LEU A 861 -9.24 1.94 -24.42
N GLN A 862 -8.14 1.19 -24.49
CA GLN A 862 -7.99 -0.09 -23.79
C GLN A 862 -8.21 0.06 -22.27
N GLY A 863 -7.56 1.05 -21.64
CA GLY A 863 -7.72 1.31 -20.21
C GLY A 863 -9.15 1.73 -19.83
N ALA A 864 -9.81 2.49 -20.70
CA ALA A 864 -11.20 2.87 -20.52
C ALA A 864 -12.13 1.64 -20.56
N PHE A 865 -11.97 0.75 -21.54
CA PHE A 865 -12.70 -0.52 -21.59
C PHE A 865 -12.46 -1.38 -20.35
N GLN A 866 -11.19 -1.57 -19.95
CA GLN A 866 -10.85 -2.37 -18.77
C GLN A 866 -11.51 -1.83 -17.50
N THR A 867 -11.58 -0.51 -17.34
CA THR A 867 -12.20 0.09 -16.15
C THR A 867 -13.73 0.08 -16.24
N ALA A 868 -14.28 0.39 -17.42
CA ALA A 868 -15.71 0.44 -17.67
C ALA A 868 -16.42 -0.89 -17.41
N PHE A 869 -15.77 -2.00 -17.76
CA PHE A 869 -16.32 -3.34 -17.64
C PHE A 869 -15.70 -4.12 -16.46
N SER A 870 -15.32 -3.39 -15.40
CA SER A 870 -14.80 -3.98 -14.15
C SER A 870 -15.71 -3.67 -12.96
N GLY A 871 -15.81 -4.62 -12.03
CA GLY A 871 -16.51 -4.42 -10.75
C GLY A 871 -18.03 -4.33 -10.88
N PRO A 872 -18.72 -3.65 -9.94
CA PRO A 872 -20.16 -3.42 -10.02
C PRO A 872 -20.49 -2.35 -11.08
N HIS A 873 -21.76 -2.25 -11.50
CA HIS A 873 -22.25 -1.29 -12.50
C HIS A 873 -22.00 -1.64 -13.98
N VAL A 874 -21.69 -2.91 -14.31
CA VAL A 874 -21.37 -3.35 -15.67
C VAL A 874 -22.52 -3.09 -16.65
N THR A 875 -23.78 -3.28 -16.25
CA THR A 875 -24.93 -3.06 -17.14
C THR A 875 -25.11 -1.58 -17.45
N GLY A 876 -25.04 -0.72 -16.42
CA GLY A 876 -25.08 0.73 -16.59
C GLY A 876 -23.91 1.25 -17.43
N ALA A 877 -22.70 0.71 -17.23
CA ALA A 877 -21.54 1.00 -18.05
C ALA A 877 -21.74 0.59 -19.52
N LEU A 878 -22.27 -0.61 -19.78
CA LEU A 878 -22.60 -1.05 -21.14
C LEU A 878 -23.58 -0.09 -21.83
N VAL A 879 -24.67 0.28 -21.15
CA VAL A 879 -25.66 1.22 -21.70
C VAL A 879 -25.05 2.59 -21.94
N THR A 880 -24.22 3.08 -21.01
CA THR A 880 -23.48 4.34 -21.18
C THR A 880 -22.66 4.32 -22.46
N PHE A 881 -21.89 3.25 -22.66
CA PHE A 881 -21.05 3.06 -23.83
C PHE A 881 -21.88 3.05 -25.12
N LEU A 882 -22.95 2.24 -25.17
CA LEU A 882 -23.82 2.15 -26.35
C LEU A 882 -24.45 3.48 -26.72
N VAL A 883 -25.00 4.21 -25.73
CA VAL A 883 -25.61 5.53 -25.97
C VAL A 883 -24.55 6.51 -26.46
N THR A 884 -23.36 6.52 -25.84
CA THR A 884 -22.28 7.43 -26.23
C THR A 884 -21.82 7.18 -27.66
N VAL A 885 -21.64 5.92 -28.05
CA VAL A 885 -21.20 5.52 -29.40
C VAL A 885 -22.26 5.75 -30.46
N ALA A 886 -23.55 5.69 -30.11
CA ALA A 886 -24.64 5.95 -31.05
C ALA A 886 -24.58 7.37 -31.64
N ASP A 887 -23.90 8.31 -30.96
CA ASP A 887 -23.65 9.68 -31.43
C ASP A 887 -24.93 10.45 -31.82
N ILE A 888 -26.05 10.11 -31.17
CA ILE A 888 -27.36 10.74 -31.41
C ILE A 888 -27.48 11.98 -30.52
N THR A 889 -27.95 13.08 -31.11
CA THR A 889 -28.31 14.30 -30.39
C THR A 889 -29.79 14.24 -29.96
N VAL A 890 -30.05 14.49 -28.68
CA VAL A 890 -31.42 14.55 -28.12
C VAL A 890 -31.56 15.87 -27.38
N LEU A 891 -32.58 16.66 -27.73
CA LEU A 891 -32.80 18.02 -27.19
C LEU A 891 -31.59 18.96 -27.40
N ASN A 892 -30.89 18.83 -28.52
CA ASN A 892 -29.63 19.54 -28.81
C ASN A 892 -28.50 19.27 -27.79
N ILE A 893 -28.53 18.09 -27.15
CA ILE A 893 -27.48 17.65 -26.23
C ILE A 893 -26.86 16.36 -26.79
N GLY A 894 -25.53 16.33 -26.85
CA GLY A 894 -24.76 15.19 -27.34
C GLY A 894 -24.88 13.92 -26.50
N SER A 895 -24.52 12.80 -27.14
CA SER A 895 -24.67 11.45 -26.60
C SER A 895 -23.86 11.16 -25.34
N ALA A 896 -22.72 11.84 -25.13
CA ALA A 896 -21.86 11.64 -23.96
C ALA A 896 -22.58 11.98 -22.64
N PHE A 897 -23.34 13.08 -22.60
CA PHE A 897 -24.15 13.44 -21.44
C PHE A 897 -25.28 12.44 -21.21
N TRP A 898 -26.04 12.13 -22.26
CA TRP A 898 -27.16 11.18 -22.16
C TRP A 898 -26.70 9.78 -21.79
N GLY A 899 -25.53 9.35 -22.26
CA GLY A 899 -24.91 8.10 -21.88
C GLY A 899 -24.70 8.01 -20.37
N LEU A 900 -24.15 9.06 -19.75
CA LEU A 900 -24.00 9.10 -18.30
C LEU A 900 -25.34 9.06 -17.57
N VAL A 901 -26.31 9.89 -18.00
CA VAL A 901 -27.63 9.98 -17.34
C VAL A 901 -28.35 8.63 -17.40
N VAL A 902 -28.48 8.06 -18.60
CA VAL A 902 -29.17 6.79 -18.83
C VAL A 902 -28.40 5.65 -18.17
N GLY A 903 -27.07 5.65 -18.27
CA GLY A 903 -26.21 4.66 -17.64
C GLY A 903 -26.32 4.61 -16.13
N VAL A 904 -26.30 5.76 -15.47
CA VAL A 904 -26.54 5.86 -14.02
C VAL A 904 -27.94 5.39 -13.67
N ALA A 905 -28.97 5.81 -14.42
CA ALA A 905 -30.35 5.39 -14.18
C ALA A 905 -30.49 3.85 -14.31
N VAL A 906 -29.95 3.26 -15.38
CA VAL A 906 -29.93 1.82 -15.60
C VAL A 906 -29.15 1.11 -14.51
N SER A 907 -28.01 1.66 -14.08
CA SER A 907 -27.22 1.04 -13.02
C SER A 907 -27.95 1.03 -11.68
N ILE A 908 -28.66 2.11 -11.35
CA ILE A 908 -29.51 2.18 -10.15
C ILE A 908 -30.67 1.18 -10.23
N LEU A 909 -31.20 0.91 -11.43
CA LEU A 909 -32.33 0.00 -11.62
C LEU A 909 -31.91 -1.48 -11.68
N LEU A 910 -30.83 -1.80 -12.39
CA LEU A 910 -30.47 -3.15 -12.79
C LEU A 910 -29.20 -3.69 -12.12
N ASP A 911 -28.22 -2.83 -11.81
CA ASP A 911 -26.98 -3.26 -11.13
C ASP A 911 -27.11 -3.27 -9.59
N ARG A 912 -28.35 -3.26 -9.07
CA ARG A 912 -28.64 -3.43 -7.64
C ARG A 912 -28.54 -4.90 -7.21
N THR A 913 -27.32 -5.33 -6.90
CA THR A 913 -27.01 -6.51 -6.06
C THR A 913 -25.78 -6.16 -5.22
N SER A 914 -25.80 -6.01 -3.89
CA SER A 914 -26.75 -6.40 -2.85
C SER A 914 -27.02 -5.19 -1.95
N LYS A 915 -28.29 -5.00 -1.57
CA LYS A 915 -28.61 -4.26 -0.35
C LYS A 915 -27.88 -4.97 0.80
N GLU A 916 -27.06 -4.21 1.51
CA GLU A 916 -26.86 -4.39 2.94
C GLU A 916 -28.25 -4.67 3.56
N ASN A 917 -28.45 -5.89 4.08
CA ASN A 917 -29.62 -6.16 4.90
C ASN A 917 -29.50 -5.26 6.15
N PRO A 918 -30.54 -4.49 6.49
CA PRO A 918 -30.51 -3.50 7.55
C PRO A 918 -30.33 -4.08 8.95
#